data_AF-A0A066U1B7-F1
#
_entry.id   AF-A0A066U1B7-F1
#
_cell.length_a   1.000
_cell.length_b   1.000
_cell.length_c   1.000
_cell.angle_alpha   90.00
_cell.angle_beta   90.00
_cell.angle_gamma   90.00
#
_symmetry.space_group_name_H-M   'P 1'
#
loop_
_entity.id
_entity.type
_entity.pdbx_description
1 polymer ?
#
loop_
_entity_poly.entity_id
_entity_poly.type
_entity_poly.pdbx_seq_one_letter_code
_entity_poly.pdbx_strand_id
1 'polypeptide(L)'
;MAVTAALLAAGVLAAVPAEAVSGGTAAAAGAYPYAAKLTSDGRACGGALVEPDLVLTAASCFPENPQGGVPAKATTATLGRTSLSGTGGHVVAVTNVVVRGDRDVALARLATPVTDIAPLPLSTIPVNYPSGDETLSLAGYGRTESEWVPDTLHVGTFKAPSSTATTLSLAGTNGTDACKGDAGAPIFRDAGGRTDVVAVTSSSWQHGCFGETTTRQGTTAARIDDIAGWIRQQTLAPTAKAVGHAITLTWHPVTGRTGYHVYASATPDVPIDSAHLLGSFGETSYTHTGLPAKQTRYYRIVVPTTDGWTSPPTDVVSATTPVSAGTDFTGDGKDDAGASYDLTNARTGVYVWPTTASGVGAPQLKWSADGWEAAKARWVTGDFNGDGRTDFGAFYDYLDGGSNLFLWYANASGGFDSQGIKWSGAFRPLNARFTTGDFDGDGRTDIAAASDNGSADLSVLTWHATATGFDAPVTQWRTGAGNWNLGQSTWRAGDFNGDGRADLAAFYDYRDNTANLFLWYANASGGFTAQNVKWNGGIPSGKAKFVSGDFDGDGRTDLGAAIDLGGANLTFRTWHATATGVDAPVTQWTSGAGNWNLAQSQWTAGDYDGDGRTDLFATYGYGGSDTNVFRWHANAAGGFDGEGVKWSSNGTFNAAQSTLF
;
A
#
# COMPACT_ATOMS: atom_id res chain seq x y z
N MET A 1 -28.82 35.12 -81.84
CA MET A 1 -28.13 35.91 -80.78
C MET A 1 -29.24 36.57 -79.96
N ALA A 2 -29.59 35.99 -78.82
CA ALA A 2 -29.03 36.22 -77.47
C ALA A 2 -30.07 37.04 -76.66
N VAL A 3 -30.94 36.38 -75.91
CA VAL A 3 -30.85 35.95 -74.49
C VAL A 3 -31.54 36.97 -73.57
N THR A 4 -32.69 36.56 -73.07
CA THR A 4 -33.50 37.23 -72.03
C THR A 4 -32.95 36.84 -70.66
N ALA A 5 -32.63 37.83 -69.81
CA ALA A 5 -32.20 37.61 -68.43
C ALA A 5 -33.42 37.57 -67.50
N ALA A 6 -33.56 36.48 -66.74
CA ALA A 6 -34.51 36.36 -65.64
C ALA A 6 -33.78 36.57 -64.30
N LEU A 7 -34.25 37.52 -63.49
CA LEU A 7 -33.80 37.71 -62.11
C LEU A 7 -34.36 36.59 -61.22
N LEU A 8 -33.47 35.87 -60.54
CA LEU A 8 -33.79 35.00 -59.41
C LEU A 8 -33.59 35.77 -58.10
N ALA A 9 -34.67 35.89 -57.32
CA ALA A 9 -34.61 36.33 -55.93
C ALA A 9 -34.17 35.15 -55.05
N ALA A 10 -33.01 35.27 -54.41
CA ALA A 10 -32.55 34.32 -53.40
C ALA A 10 -33.19 34.67 -52.04
N GLY A 11 -34.05 33.78 -51.54
CA GLY A 11 -34.55 33.84 -50.17
C GLY A 11 -33.44 33.46 -49.19
N VAL A 12 -33.19 34.32 -48.22
CA VAL A 12 -32.30 34.02 -47.09
C VAL A 12 -33.03 33.08 -46.14
N LEU A 13 -32.64 31.80 -46.10
CA LEU A 13 -33.02 30.90 -45.01
C LEU A 13 -32.14 31.23 -43.80
N ALA A 14 -32.74 31.70 -42.72
CA ALA A 14 -32.11 31.71 -41.41
C ALA A 14 -31.99 30.26 -40.92
N ALA A 15 -30.76 29.75 -40.79
CA ALA A 15 -30.50 28.47 -40.18
C ALA A 15 -30.71 28.60 -38.66
N VAL A 16 -31.62 27.79 -38.12
CA VAL A 16 -31.84 27.63 -36.67
C VAL A 16 -30.71 26.71 -36.15
N PRO A 17 -30.00 27.05 -35.05
CA PRO A 17 -28.97 26.18 -34.52
C PRO A 17 -29.58 24.88 -33.97
N ALA A 18 -28.85 23.78 -34.16
CA ALA A 18 -29.15 22.44 -33.66
C ALA A 18 -28.86 22.31 -32.15
N GLU A 19 -29.69 21.55 -31.43
CA GLU A 19 -29.81 21.53 -29.96
C GLU A 19 -29.61 20.11 -29.37
N ALA A 20 -28.46 19.82 -28.72
CA ALA A 20 -28.26 18.64 -27.84
C ALA A 20 -29.04 18.74 -26.53
N VAL A 21 -29.45 17.58 -26.01
CA VAL A 21 -30.78 17.49 -25.38
C VAL A 21 -31.81 17.89 -26.43
N SER A 22 -32.64 16.96 -26.90
CA SER A 22 -33.62 17.29 -27.94
C SER A 22 -34.48 18.46 -27.43
N GLY A 23 -34.45 19.63 -28.08
CA GLY A 23 -35.12 20.85 -27.60
C GLY A 23 -34.43 21.57 -26.44
N GLY A 24 -33.10 21.44 -26.29
CA GLY A 24 -32.25 22.19 -25.35
C GLY A 24 -31.12 22.99 -26.03
N THR A 25 -30.79 24.17 -25.51
CA THR A 25 -29.86 25.10 -26.17
C THR A 25 -28.38 24.73 -25.99
N ALA A 26 -27.53 25.04 -26.97
CA ALA A 26 -26.07 24.97 -26.83
C ALA A 26 -25.59 25.86 -25.67
N ALA A 27 -24.73 25.31 -24.80
CA ALA A 27 -24.19 26.01 -23.65
C ALA A 27 -23.26 27.16 -24.09
N ALA A 28 -23.37 28.30 -23.41
CA ALA A 28 -22.45 29.41 -23.61
C ALA A 28 -21.01 28.99 -23.28
N ALA A 29 -20.01 29.55 -23.97
CA ALA A 29 -18.61 29.20 -23.75
C ALA A 29 -18.20 29.34 -22.27
N GLY A 30 -17.62 28.27 -21.71
CA GLY A 30 -17.20 28.22 -20.31
C GLY A 30 -18.31 27.97 -19.28
N ALA A 31 -19.58 27.83 -19.70
CA ALA A 31 -20.67 27.48 -18.80
C ALA A 31 -20.56 26.01 -18.34
N TYR A 32 -21.02 25.75 -17.10
CA TYR A 32 -21.09 24.41 -16.50
C TYR A 32 -19.76 23.63 -16.55
N PRO A 33 -18.63 24.20 -16.09
CA PRO A 33 -17.31 23.58 -16.23
C PRO A 33 -17.18 22.24 -15.47
N TYR A 34 -18.04 22.00 -14.49
CA TYR A 34 -18.17 20.73 -13.76
C TYR A 34 -18.79 19.60 -14.58
N ALA A 35 -19.46 19.87 -15.70
CA ALA A 35 -20.07 18.84 -16.52
C ALA A 35 -19.00 17.95 -17.17
N ALA A 36 -19.13 16.65 -16.96
CA ALA A 36 -18.19 15.64 -17.42
C ALA A 36 -18.74 14.86 -18.61
N LYS A 37 -17.88 14.55 -19.59
CA LYS A 37 -18.13 13.48 -20.57
C LYS A 37 -17.27 12.27 -20.20
N LEU A 38 -17.93 11.17 -19.85
CA LEU A 38 -17.28 9.88 -19.66
C LEU A 38 -17.25 9.15 -21.00
N THR A 39 -16.06 8.75 -21.44
CA THR A 39 -15.85 8.02 -22.69
C THR A 39 -15.14 6.71 -22.42
N SER A 40 -15.73 5.61 -22.87
CA SER A 40 -15.14 4.27 -22.88
C SER A 40 -15.35 3.63 -24.26
N ASP A 41 -14.70 2.50 -24.53
CA ASP A 41 -14.79 1.85 -25.85
C ASP A 41 -16.25 1.54 -26.23
N GLY A 42 -16.73 2.25 -27.26
CA GLY A 42 -18.09 2.15 -27.78
C GLY A 42 -19.21 2.82 -26.95
N ARG A 43 -18.89 3.57 -25.88
CA ARG A 43 -19.90 4.22 -25.03
C ARG A 43 -19.49 5.63 -24.58
N ALA A 44 -20.48 6.51 -24.55
CA ALA A 44 -20.37 7.84 -23.94
C ALA A 44 -21.48 8.03 -22.91
N CYS A 45 -21.15 8.69 -21.82
CA CYS A 45 -22.06 9.08 -20.74
C CYS A 45 -21.76 10.51 -20.28
N GLY A 46 -22.73 11.10 -19.58
CA GLY A 46 -22.57 12.33 -18.82
C GLY A 46 -22.09 12.08 -17.39
N GLY A 47 -21.74 13.16 -16.71
CA GLY A 47 -21.40 13.17 -15.29
C GLY A 47 -21.22 14.59 -14.78
N ALA A 48 -20.95 14.74 -13.49
CA ALA A 48 -20.55 16.01 -12.90
C ALA A 48 -19.44 15.84 -11.87
N LEU A 49 -18.42 16.70 -11.93
CA LEU A 49 -17.41 16.82 -10.89
C LEU A 49 -18.07 17.31 -9.60
N VAL A 50 -18.09 16.49 -8.55
CA VAL A 50 -18.70 16.80 -7.24
C VAL A 50 -17.66 16.93 -6.13
N GLU A 51 -16.46 16.40 -6.35
CA GLU A 51 -15.22 16.65 -5.61
C GLU A 51 -14.07 16.71 -6.62
N PRO A 52 -12.87 17.26 -6.28
CA PRO A 52 -11.76 17.39 -7.21
C PRO A 52 -11.41 16.12 -7.99
N ASP A 53 -11.63 14.94 -7.41
CA ASP A 53 -11.35 13.65 -8.03
C ASP A 53 -12.57 12.73 -8.14
N LEU A 54 -13.79 13.22 -7.89
CA LEU A 54 -15.02 12.41 -8.01
C LEU A 54 -15.99 13.01 -9.02
N VAL A 55 -16.34 12.18 -10.01
CA VAL A 55 -17.42 12.45 -10.96
C VAL A 55 -18.65 11.62 -10.58
N LEU A 56 -19.75 12.31 -10.26
CA LEU A 56 -21.06 11.72 -10.08
C LEU A 56 -21.68 11.38 -11.46
N THR A 57 -22.17 10.15 -11.62
CA THR A 57 -22.73 9.64 -12.88
C THR A 57 -23.73 8.49 -12.61
N ALA A 58 -24.23 7.84 -13.65
CA ALA A 58 -25.13 6.69 -13.56
C ALA A 58 -24.34 5.37 -13.49
N ALA A 59 -24.83 4.40 -12.71
CA ALA A 59 -24.23 3.06 -12.63
C ALA A 59 -24.34 2.30 -13.97
N SER A 60 -25.42 2.55 -14.71
CA SER A 60 -25.68 2.02 -16.05
C SER A 60 -24.64 2.43 -17.10
N CYS A 61 -23.77 3.41 -16.79
CA CYS A 61 -22.61 3.75 -17.61
C CYS A 61 -21.48 2.71 -17.54
N PHE A 62 -21.48 1.87 -16.51
CA PHE A 62 -20.49 0.80 -16.27
C PHE A 62 -21.18 -0.56 -16.14
N PRO A 63 -21.90 -1.04 -17.18
CA PRO A 63 -22.65 -2.30 -17.09
C PRO A 63 -21.73 -3.52 -16.88
N GLU A 64 -20.45 -3.41 -17.25
CA GLU A 64 -19.44 -4.43 -17.01
C GLU A 64 -18.93 -4.46 -15.54
N ASN A 65 -19.27 -3.45 -14.72
CA ASN A 65 -18.86 -3.30 -13.32
C ASN A 65 -20.06 -3.13 -12.37
N PRO A 66 -21.01 -4.09 -12.31
CA PRO A 66 -22.24 -3.93 -11.52
C PRO A 66 -22.01 -3.80 -10.00
N GLN A 67 -20.83 -4.20 -9.51
CA GLN A 67 -20.42 -4.09 -8.09
C GLN A 67 -19.45 -2.92 -7.84
N GLY A 68 -19.08 -2.15 -8.87
CA GLY A 68 -17.97 -1.19 -8.80
C GLY A 68 -16.59 -1.82 -8.98
N GLY A 69 -15.55 -1.07 -8.60
CA GLY A 69 -14.14 -1.42 -8.77
C GLY A 69 -13.48 -0.73 -9.97
N VAL A 70 -12.31 -1.24 -10.38
CA VAL A 70 -11.57 -0.73 -11.55
C VAL A 70 -12.43 -0.91 -12.81
N PRO A 71 -12.63 0.14 -13.63
CA PRO A 71 -13.38 0.02 -14.87
C PRO A 71 -12.87 -1.12 -15.76
N ALA A 72 -13.74 -2.05 -16.14
CA ALA A 72 -13.40 -3.18 -17.00
C ALA A 72 -12.98 -2.72 -18.41
N LYS A 73 -13.45 -1.54 -18.82
CA LYS A 73 -13.03 -0.84 -20.04
C LYS A 73 -12.37 0.47 -19.64
N ALA A 74 -11.22 0.76 -20.25
CA ALA A 74 -10.52 2.02 -20.07
C ALA A 74 -11.49 3.19 -20.32
N THR A 75 -11.67 4.02 -19.29
CA THR A 75 -12.64 5.10 -19.27
C THR A 75 -11.93 6.41 -18.94
N THR A 76 -12.27 7.47 -19.66
CA THR A 76 -11.75 8.82 -19.43
C THR A 76 -12.89 9.79 -19.13
N ALA A 77 -12.64 10.76 -18.25
CA ALA A 77 -13.51 11.88 -17.97
C ALA A 77 -12.94 13.14 -18.61
N THR A 78 -13.73 13.79 -19.47
CA THR A 78 -13.42 15.11 -20.02
C THR A 78 -14.20 16.18 -19.26
N LEU A 79 -13.51 17.17 -18.71
CA LEU A 79 -14.03 18.21 -17.82
C LEU A 79 -13.61 19.62 -18.29
N GLY A 80 -14.36 20.65 -17.92
CA GLY A 80 -14.01 22.05 -18.21
C GLY A 80 -14.09 22.44 -19.68
N ARG A 81 -14.87 21.70 -20.48
CA ARG A 81 -15.09 21.99 -21.90
C ARG A 81 -16.55 22.31 -22.13
N THR A 82 -16.83 23.30 -22.96
CA THR A 82 -18.15 23.44 -23.61
C THR A 82 -18.12 22.92 -25.04
N SER A 83 -16.93 22.83 -25.65
CA SER A 83 -16.72 22.17 -26.94
C SER A 83 -15.61 21.12 -26.82
N LEU A 84 -15.92 19.89 -27.22
CA LEU A 84 -15.05 18.72 -27.11
C LEU A 84 -13.93 18.70 -28.14
N SER A 85 -14.07 19.46 -29.24
CA SER A 85 -13.02 19.66 -30.24
C SER A 85 -11.90 20.60 -29.76
N GLY A 86 -12.13 21.33 -28.67
CA GLY A 86 -11.12 22.17 -28.02
C GLY A 86 -10.15 21.38 -27.13
N THR A 87 -9.02 22.02 -26.78
CA THR A 87 -7.97 21.42 -25.93
C THR A 87 -7.95 21.93 -24.49
N GLY A 88 -8.82 22.89 -24.13
CA GLY A 88 -8.92 23.41 -22.75
C GLY A 88 -9.48 22.39 -21.76
N GLY A 89 -9.46 22.69 -20.46
CA GLY A 89 -9.94 21.78 -19.42
C GLY A 89 -9.08 20.51 -19.28
N HIS A 90 -9.69 19.41 -18.84
CA HIS A 90 -8.97 18.19 -18.43
C HIS A 90 -9.51 16.94 -19.12
N VAL A 91 -8.62 16.00 -19.42
CA VAL A 91 -8.97 14.63 -19.82
C VAL A 91 -8.22 13.69 -18.89
N VAL A 92 -8.94 13.06 -17.98
CA VAL A 92 -8.36 12.27 -16.88
C VAL A 92 -8.89 10.84 -16.93
N ALA A 93 -8.03 9.85 -16.70
CA ALA A 93 -8.45 8.46 -16.60
C ALA A 93 -9.31 8.24 -15.35
N VAL A 94 -10.31 7.36 -15.45
CA VAL A 94 -11.09 6.86 -14.30
C VAL A 94 -10.42 5.62 -13.76
N THR A 95 -10.11 5.59 -12.47
CA THR A 95 -9.35 4.50 -11.82
C THR A 95 -10.23 3.56 -11.01
N ASN A 96 -11.36 4.04 -10.50
CA ASN A 96 -12.29 3.25 -9.69
C ASN A 96 -13.72 3.78 -9.85
N VAL A 97 -14.70 2.89 -9.76
CA VAL A 97 -16.13 3.20 -9.77
C VAL A 97 -16.77 2.66 -8.50
N VAL A 98 -17.44 3.50 -7.73
CA VAL A 98 -18.26 3.07 -6.59
C VAL A 98 -19.72 3.11 -7.02
N VAL A 99 -20.37 1.94 -7.04
CA VAL A 99 -21.77 1.80 -7.46
C VAL A 99 -22.70 1.79 -6.25
N ARG A 100 -23.81 2.52 -6.34
CA ARG A 100 -24.87 2.49 -5.35
C ARG A 100 -25.83 1.34 -5.66
N GLY A 101 -26.08 0.46 -4.69
CA GLY A 101 -26.87 -0.76 -4.90
C GLY A 101 -28.40 -0.57 -5.01
N ASP A 102 -28.95 0.53 -4.48
CA ASP A 102 -30.41 0.76 -4.43
C ASP A 102 -30.95 1.63 -5.57
N ARG A 103 -30.09 2.23 -6.41
CA ARG A 103 -30.47 3.15 -7.49
C ARG A 103 -29.36 3.32 -8.52
N ASP A 104 -29.71 3.86 -9.69
CA ASP A 104 -28.77 4.05 -10.82
C ASP A 104 -27.81 5.24 -10.60
N VAL A 105 -26.92 5.13 -9.61
CA VAL A 105 -25.92 6.14 -9.24
C VAL A 105 -24.56 5.48 -9.10
N ALA A 106 -23.52 6.11 -9.63
CA ALA A 106 -22.14 5.73 -9.42
C ALA A 106 -21.25 6.97 -9.22
N LEU A 107 -20.12 6.75 -8.57
CA LEU A 107 -19.03 7.73 -8.43
C LEU A 107 -17.81 7.19 -9.17
N ALA A 108 -17.34 7.92 -10.17
CA ALA A 108 -16.13 7.61 -10.92
C ALA A 108 -14.96 8.44 -10.36
N ARG A 109 -13.94 7.76 -9.82
CA ARG A 109 -12.74 8.40 -9.29
C ARG A 109 -11.73 8.69 -10.40
N LEU A 110 -11.20 9.90 -10.41
CA LEU A 110 -10.19 10.36 -11.36
C LEU A 110 -8.79 9.96 -10.90
N ALA A 111 -7.90 9.66 -11.85
CA ALA A 111 -6.50 9.35 -11.58
C ALA A 111 -5.73 10.53 -10.95
N THR A 112 -6.13 11.76 -11.28
CA THR A 112 -5.53 13.00 -10.78
C THR A 112 -6.62 14.00 -10.40
N PRO A 113 -6.57 14.62 -9.21
CA PRO A 113 -7.54 15.65 -8.83
C PRO A 113 -7.51 16.86 -9.77
N VAL A 114 -8.70 17.34 -10.14
CA VAL A 114 -8.95 18.58 -10.88
C VAL A 114 -9.32 19.67 -9.90
N THR A 115 -8.43 20.66 -9.72
CA THR A 115 -8.51 21.66 -8.63
C THR A 115 -8.82 23.07 -9.11
N ASP A 116 -8.72 23.33 -10.42
CA ASP A 116 -9.01 24.59 -11.09
C ASP A 116 -10.47 24.69 -11.59
N ILE A 117 -11.25 23.62 -11.44
CA ILE A 117 -12.70 23.59 -11.69
C ILE A 117 -13.41 23.44 -10.35
N ALA A 118 -14.27 24.41 -10.02
CA ALA A 118 -15.10 24.31 -8.82
C ALA A 118 -16.09 23.12 -8.96
N PRO A 119 -16.08 22.16 -8.03
CA PRO A 119 -17.04 21.05 -8.05
C PRO A 119 -18.49 21.54 -7.85
N LEU A 120 -19.44 20.83 -8.46
CA LEU A 120 -20.87 21.07 -8.33
C LEU A 120 -21.34 20.63 -6.93
N PRO A 121 -21.84 21.55 -6.07
CA PRO A 121 -22.29 21.20 -4.74
C PRO A 121 -23.43 20.16 -4.74
N LEU A 122 -23.42 19.25 -3.77
CA LEU A 122 -24.49 18.27 -3.57
C LEU A 122 -25.69 18.92 -2.86
N SER A 123 -26.90 18.77 -3.41
CA SER A 123 -28.13 19.15 -2.72
C SER A 123 -28.45 18.16 -1.61
N THR A 124 -28.84 18.66 -0.44
CA THR A 124 -29.54 17.90 0.62
C THR A 124 -31.01 18.32 0.73
N ILE A 125 -31.47 19.18 -0.18
CA ILE A 125 -32.84 19.68 -0.23
C ILE A 125 -33.59 18.83 -1.26
N PRO A 126 -34.65 18.10 -0.83
CA PRO A 126 -35.48 17.35 -1.75
C PRO A 126 -36.08 18.23 -2.84
N VAL A 127 -36.24 17.68 -4.04
CA VAL A 127 -36.99 18.34 -5.11
C VAL A 127 -38.46 18.44 -4.69
N ASN A 128 -39.10 19.59 -4.92
CA ASN A 128 -40.52 19.75 -4.64
C ASN A 128 -41.34 19.05 -5.74
N TYR A 129 -42.21 18.12 -5.36
CA TYR A 129 -43.13 17.44 -6.28
C TYR A 129 -44.51 17.17 -5.65
N PRO A 130 -45.58 17.08 -6.47
CA PRO A 130 -45.67 17.71 -7.78
C PRO A 130 -45.63 19.23 -7.56
N SER A 131 -44.65 19.95 -8.10
CA SER A 131 -44.57 21.40 -7.91
C SER A 131 -44.71 22.13 -9.25
N GLY A 132 -45.52 23.19 -9.23
CA GLY A 132 -45.84 23.98 -10.43
C GLY A 132 -44.68 24.82 -10.95
N ASP A 133 -43.68 25.12 -10.12
CA ASP A 133 -42.74 26.22 -10.42
C ASP A 133 -41.23 25.87 -10.32
N GLU A 134 -40.82 24.77 -9.67
CA GLU A 134 -39.38 24.43 -9.61
C GLU A 134 -38.87 23.99 -11.00
N THR A 135 -37.86 24.69 -11.52
CA THR A 135 -37.20 24.34 -12.79
C THR A 135 -35.85 23.70 -12.49
N LEU A 136 -35.62 22.53 -13.06
CA LEU A 136 -34.35 21.82 -13.00
C LEU A 136 -33.66 21.91 -14.36
N SER A 137 -32.33 21.92 -14.36
CA SER A 137 -31.52 21.95 -15.58
C SER A 137 -30.72 20.67 -15.73
N LEU A 138 -30.56 20.21 -16.97
CA LEU A 138 -29.64 19.15 -17.36
C LEU A 138 -28.52 19.78 -18.18
N ALA A 139 -27.26 19.40 -17.94
CA ALA A 139 -26.15 19.74 -18.82
C ALA A 139 -25.46 18.45 -19.32
N GLY A 140 -25.42 18.22 -20.63
CA GLY A 140 -24.96 16.95 -21.21
C GLY A 140 -24.41 17.04 -22.64
N TYR A 141 -23.78 15.94 -23.06
CA TYR A 141 -23.18 15.74 -24.39
C TYR A 141 -23.85 14.59 -25.15
N GLY A 142 -25.05 14.20 -24.74
CA GLY A 142 -25.85 13.22 -25.46
C GLY A 142 -26.35 13.77 -26.79
N ARG A 143 -26.98 12.89 -27.57
CA ARG A 143 -27.49 13.21 -28.92
C ARG A 143 -28.44 14.41 -28.93
N THR A 144 -28.55 15.01 -30.10
CA THR A 144 -29.42 16.16 -30.38
C THR A 144 -30.59 15.70 -31.24
N GLU A 145 -31.50 16.61 -31.61
CA GLU A 145 -32.50 16.32 -32.64
C GLU A 145 -31.87 16.01 -34.02
N SER A 146 -30.72 16.60 -34.32
CA SER A 146 -30.12 16.63 -35.67
C SER A 146 -28.71 16.04 -35.76
N GLU A 147 -28.10 15.65 -34.65
CA GLU A 147 -26.70 15.22 -34.58
C GLU A 147 -26.51 14.01 -33.63
N TRP A 148 -25.78 13.02 -34.13
CA TRP A 148 -25.56 11.72 -33.46
C TRP A 148 -24.45 11.72 -32.41
N VAL A 149 -23.45 12.61 -32.53
CA VAL A 149 -22.39 12.82 -31.52
C VAL A 149 -22.06 14.30 -31.54
N PRO A 150 -22.75 15.14 -30.74
CA PRO A 150 -22.44 16.54 -30.67
C PRO A 150 -21.09 16.80 -30.01
N ASP A 151 -20.35 17.75 -30.59
CA ASP A 151 -19.11 18.26 -30.01
C ASP A 151 -19.37 19.34 -28.95
N THR A 152 -20.60 19.85 -28.84
CA THR A 152 -20.92 20.96 -27.93
C THR A 152 -21.76 20.48 -26.75
N LEU A 153 -21.48 20.99 -25.55
CA LEU A 153 -22.31 20.80 -24.36
C LEU A 153 -23.62 21.55 -24.55
N HIS A 154 -24.73 20.95 -24.16
CA HIS A 154 -26.02 21.62 -24.21
C HIS A 154 -26.81 21.47 -22.93
N VAL A 155 -27.81 22.34 -22.79
CA VAL A 155 -28.62 22.47 -21.59
C VAL A 155 -30.09 22.45 -21.91
N GLY A 156 -30.81 21.61 -21.18
CA GLY A 156 -32.27 21.50 -21.24
C GLY A 156 -32.89 21.76 -19.88
N THR A 157 -34.16 22.17 -19.86
CA THR A 157 -34.89 22.46 -18.61
C THR A 157 -36.09 21.54 -18.43
N PHE A 158 -36.31 21.13 -17.18
CA PHE A 158 -37.27 20.11 -16.80
C PHE A 158 -38.12 20.55 -15.60
N LYS A 159 -39.34 20.01 -15.53
CA LYS A 159 -40.20 19.99 -14.34
C LYS A 159 -40.27 18.57 -13.79
N ALA A 160 -40.47 18.44 -12.48
CA ALA A 160 -40.58 17.14 -11.81
C ALA A 160 -42.05 16.80 -11.49
N PRO A 161 -42.77 16.06 -12.36
CA PRO A 161 -44.17 15.68 -12.10
C PRO A 161 -44.34 14.70 -10.93
N SER A 162 -43.36 13.85 -10.66
CA SER A 162 -43.45 12.85 -9.60
C SER A 162 -42.06 12.35 -9.17
N SER A 163 -42.01 11.73 -8.00
CA SER A 163 -40.82 11.05 -7.50
C SER A 163 -41.18 9.75 -6.77
N THR A 164 -40.20 8.88 -6.64
CA THR A 164 -40.19 7.77 -5.70
C THR A 164 -39.08 8.01 -4.66
N ALA A 165 -38.83 7.05 -3.77
CA ALA A 165 -37.70 7.11 -2.84
C ALA A 165 -36.36 7.28 -3.56
N THR A 166 -36.18 6.67 -4.74
CA THR A 166 -34.88 6.61 -5.43
C THR A 166 -34.86 7.32 -6.78
N THR A 167 -36.01 7.70 -7.34
CA THR A 167 -36.12 8.24 -8.70
C THR A 167 -36.92 9.54 -8.77
N LEU A 168 -36.58 10.37 -9.75
CA LEU A 168 -37.37 11.51 -10.23
C LEU A 168 -37.86 11.21 -11.64
N SER A 169 -39.15 11.42 -11.87
CA SER A 169 -39.67 11.54 -13.23
C SER A 169 -39.53 12.99 -13.65
N LEU A 170 -38.98 13.24 -14.83
CA LEU A 170 -38.75 14.57 -15.38
C LEU A 170 -39.54 14.73 -16.68
N ALA A 171 -40.26 15.83 -16.79
CA ALA A 171 -40.93 16.28 -17.99
C ALA A 171 -40.20 17.52 -18.51
N GLY A 172 -39.68 17.46 -19.73
CA GLY A 172 -39.00 18.61 -20.32
C GLY A 172 -39.97 19.75 -20.60
N THR A 173 -39.47 20.97 -20.53
CA THR A 173 -40.19 22.13 -21.02
C THR A 173 -39.86 22.33 -22.50
N ASN A 174 -40.76 22.91 -23.30
CA ASN A 174 -40.50 23.18 -24.74
C ASN A 174 -40.05 21.98 -25.59
N GLY A 175 -40.43 20.75 -25.22
CA GLY A 175 -40.06 19.55 -25.97
C GLY A 175 -38.71 18.93 -25.57
N THR A 176 -38.05 19.47 -24.53
CA THR A 176 -36.79 18.96 -23.98
C THR A 176 -36.88 17.46 -23.62
N ASP A 177 -35.92 16.64 -24.03
CA ASP A 177 -35.75 15.27 -23.48
C ASP A 177 -34.28 14.85 -23.48
N ALA A 178 -33.87 14.04 -22.48
CA ALA A 178 -32.51 13.48 -22.46
C ALA A 178 -32.35 12.42 -23.57
N CYS A 179 -31.17 12.34 -24.16
CA CYS A 179 -30.88 11.44 -25.27
C CYS A 179 -29.77 10.43 -24.93
N LYS A 180 -29.54 9.44 -25.81
CA LYS A 180 -28.37 8.54 -25.69
C LYS A 180 -27.09 9.38 -25.58
N GLY A 181 -26.28 9.08 -24.57
CA GLY A 181 -25.07 9.83 -24.20
C GLY A 181 -25.28 10.79 -23.03
N ASP A 182 -26.53 11.15 -22.70
CA ASP A 182 -26.83 11.96 -21.52
C ASP A 182 -26.97 11.13 -20.24
N ALA A 183 -26.98 9.80 -20.29
CA ALA A 183 -27.02 8.97 -19.08
C ALA A 183 -25.88 9.35 -18.12
N GLY A 184 -26.19 9.62 -16.86
CA GLY A 184 -25.27 10.11 -15.85
C GLY A 184 -25.09 11.63 -15.79
N ALA A 185 -25.60 12.39 -16.76
CA ALA A 185 -25.55 13.85 -16.74
C ALA A 185 -26.24 14.44 -15.49
N PRO A 186 -25.70 15.54 -14.93
CA PRO A 186 -26.26 16.17 -13.75
C PRO A 186 -27.62 16.79 -14.04
N ILE A 187 -28.57 16.51 -13.17
CA ILE A 187 -29.77 17.32 -12.98
C ILE A 187 -29.52 18.22 -11.79
N PHE A 188 -29.53 19.53 -12.00
CA PHE A 188 -29.20 20.51 -10.98
C PHE A 188 -30.24 21.62 -10.88
N ARG A 189 -30.34 22.20 -9.70
CA ARG A 189 -31.10 23.41 -9.45
C ARG A 189 -30.18 24.59 -9.67
N ASP A 190 -30.68 25.62 -10.32
CA ASP A 190 -29.97 26.87 -10.53
C ASP A 190 -30.90 28.04 -10.18
N ALA A 191 -31.01 28.33 -8.88
CA ALA A 191 -31.97 29.30 -8.36
C ALA A 191 -31.42 30.03 -7.13
N GLY A 192 -31.70 31.35 -7.05
CA GLY A 192 -31.36 32.15 -5.86
C GLY A 192 -29.86 32.29 -5.57
N GLY A 193 -29.00 32.19 -6.60
CA GLY A 193 -27.54 32.24 -6.44
C GLY A 193 -26.92 30.94 -5.91
N ARG A 194 -27.69 29.85 -5.85
CA ARG A 194 -27.24 28.50 -5.47
C ARG A 194 -27.41 27.56 -6.65
N THR A 195 -26.31 26.93 -7.03
CA THR A 195 -26.28 25.84 -8.02
C THR A 195 -25.91 24.55 -7.31
N ASP A 196 -26.79 23.55 -7.32
CA ASP A 196 -26.52 22.24 -6.70
C ASP A 196 -27.15 21.06 -7.45
N VAL A 197 -26.46 19.93 -7.48
CA VAL A 197 -26.95 18.70 -8.12
C VAL A 197 -28.00 18.03 -7.24
N VAL A 198 -29.10 17.60 -7.85
CA VAL A 198 -30.22 16.93 -7.17
C VAL A 198 -30.42 15.48 -7.64
N ALA A 199 -29.97 15.16 -8.85
CA ALA A 199 -30.05 13.82 -9.42
C ALA A 199 -29.06 13.65 -10.58
N VAL A 200 -28.90 12.41 -11.05
CA VAL A 200 -28.27 12.08 -12.33
C VAL A 200 -29.28 11.42 -13.25
N THR A 201 -29.24 11.72 -14.54
CA THR A 201 -30.07 11.04 -15.53
C THR A 201 -29.77 9.54 -15.60
N SER A 202 -30.81 8.72 -15.74
CA SER A 202 -30.70 7.27 -15.82
C SER A 202 -31.22 6.75 -17.16
N SER A 203 -32.47 7.03 -17.49
CA SER A 203 -33.10 6.58 -18.75
C SER A 203 -34.02 7.64 -19.32
N SER A 204 -34.35 7.53 -20.60
CA SER A 204 -35.28 8.44 -21.28
C SER A 204 -36.05 7.72 -22.39
N TRP A 205 -37.24 8.22 -22.70
CA TRP A 205 -37.98 7.84 -23.90
C TRP A 205 -37.31 8.36 -25.17
N GLN A 206 -36.38 9.31 -25.07
CA GLN A 206 -35.63 9.91 -26.19
C GLN A 206 -36.52 10.66 -27.19
N HIS A 207 -37.56 11.33 -26.71
CA HIS A 207 -38.43 12.13 -27.58
C HIS A 207 -37.64 13.21 -28.32
N GLY A 208 -37.79 13.23 -29.64
CA GLY A 208 -37.14 14.21 -30.51
C GLY A 208 -35.63 14.02 -30.69
N CYS A 209 -35.02 12.98 -30.11
CA CYS A 209 -33.62 12.68 -30.35
C CYS A 209 -33.38 12.13 -31.76
N PHE A 210 -32.19 12.36 -32.31
CA PHE A 210 -31.83 11.95 -33.67
C PHE A 210 -32.08 10.46 -33.91
N GLY A 211 -32.94 10.17 -34.90
CA GLY A 211 -33.28 8.81 -35.31
C GLY A 211 -34.31 8.11 -34.43
N GLU A 212 -34.93 8.79 -33.47
CA GLU A 212 -36.01 8.25 -32.63
C GLU A 212 -37.37 8.77 -33.12
N THR A 213 -38.39 7.89 -33.16
CA THR A 213 -39.74 8.21 -33.68
C THR A 213 -40.81 8.26 -32.61
N THR A 214 -40.44 8.02 -31.35
CA THR A 214 -41.35 8.08 -30.21
C THR A 214 -41.88 9.50 -29.99
N THR A 215 -43.19 9.60 -29.77
CA THR A 215 -43.86 10.86 -29.41
C THR A 215 -44.00 11.03 -27.90
N ARG A 216 -43.65 10.00 -27.13
CA ARG A 216 -43.72 10.03 -25.66
C ARG A 216 -42.48 10.70 -25.11
N GLN A 217 -42.65 11.81 -24.40
CA GLN A 217 -41.61 12.46 -23.60
C GLN A 217 -41.44 11.79 -22.24
N GLY A 218 -40.23 11.84 -21.71
CA GLY A 218 -39.98 11.64 -20.29
C GLY A 218 -38.59 11.10 -20.00
N THR A 219 -37.91 11.76 -19.08
CA THR A 219 -36.62 11.34 -18.55
C THR A 219 -36.79 10.84 -17.12
N THR A 220 -36.13 9.74 -16.77
CA THR A 220 -36.00 9.25 -15.39
C THR A 220 -34.60 9.56 -14.89
N ALA A 221 -34.51 10.15 -13.70
CA ALA A 221 -33.25 10.45 -13.03
C ALA A 221 -33.18 9.76 -11.67
N ALA A 222 -32.00 9.34 -11.25
CA ALA A 222 -31.74 8.77 -9.94
C ALA A 222 -31.44 9.87 -8.93
N ARG A 223 -32.19 9.90 -7.82
CA ARG A 223 -32.09 10.91 -6.76
C ARG A 223 -30.80 10.80 -5.99
N ILE A 224 -30.17 11.94 -5.70
CA ILE A 224 -29.00 12.01 -4.83
C ILE A 224 -29.21 12.77 -3.52
N ASP A 225 -30.35 13.46 -3.37
CA ASP A 225 -30.61 14.37 -2.25
C ASP A 225 -30.62 13.69 -0.88
N ASP A 226 -31.02 12.42 -0.83
CA ASP A 226 -31.03 11.55 0.37
C ASP A 226 -29.74 10.75 0.56
N ILE A 227 -28.84 10.75 -0.43
CA ILE A 227 -27.55 10.01 -0.39
C ILE A 227 -26.33 10.92 -0.45
N ALA A 228 -26.49 12.25 -0.34
CA ALA A 228 -25.37 13.19 -0.27
C ALA A 228 -24.37 12.85 0.85
N GLY A 229 -24.87 12.28 1.97
CA GLY A 229 -24.01 11.74 3.03
C GLY A 229 -23.15 10.57 2.55
N TRP A 230 -23.74 9.60 1.87
CA TRP A 230 -23.01 8.49 1.27
C TRP A 230 -21.97 8.97 0.24
N ILE A 231 -22.29 9.94 -0.62
CA ILE A 231 -21.33 10.51 -1.58
C ILE A 231 -20.12 11.10 -0.83
N ARG A 232 -20.36 11.87 0.23
CA ARG A 232 -19.29 12.46 1.06
C ARG A 232 -18.43 11.44 1.79
N GLN A 233 -18.97 10.26 2.14
CA GLN A 233 -18.17 9.17 2.72
C GLN A 233 -17.10 8.67 1.75
N GLN A 234 -17.39 8.75 0.46
CA GLN A 234 -16.49 8.30 -0.58
C GLN A 234 -15.39 9.33 -0.88
N THR A 235 -15.48 10.58 -0.40
CA THR A 235 -14.48 11.62 -0.69
C THR A 235 -13.09 11.26 -0.15
N LEU A 236 -13.01 10.81 1.10
CA LEU A 236 -11.73 10.49 1.76
C LEU A 236 -11.09 9.20 1.20
N ALA A 237 -11.90 8.18 0.88
CA ALA A 237 -11.49 6.83 0.45
C ALA A 237 -10.17 6.35 1.08
N PRO A 238 -10.18 6.12 2.41
CA PRO A 238 -8.96 5.74 3.10
C PRO A 238 -8.47 4.37 2.62
N THR A 239 -7.17 4.12 2.82
CA THR A 239 -6.55 2.81 2.72
C THR A 239 -5.76 2.54 3.99
N ALA A 240 -5.55 1.27 4.31
CA ALA A 240 -4.72 0.83 5.42
C ALA A 240 -3.70 -0.18 4.90
N LYS A 241 -2.42 0.06 5.16
CA LYS A 241 -1.32 -0.87 4.84
C LYS A 241 -0.58 -1.21 6.13
N ALA A 242 -0.41 -2.49 6.41
CA ALA A 242 0.35 -2.98 7.55
C ALA A 242 1.80 -3.29 7.15
N VAL A 243 2.73 -2.94 8.03
CA VAL A 243 4.17 -3.15 7.86
C VAL A 243 4.78 -3.32 9.25
N GLY A 244 5.47 -4.43 9.50
CA GLY A 244 6.03 -4.72 10.82
C GLY A 244 5.01 -4.50 11.94
N HIS A 245 5.38 -3.67 12.92
CA HIS A 245 4.56 -3.30 14.07
C HIS A 245 3.72 -2.03 13.85
N ALA A 246 3.43 -1.67 12.60
CA ALA A 246 2.71 -0.46 12.26
C ALA A 246 1.64 -0.66 11.19
N ILE A 247 0.62 0.20 11.23
CA ILE A 247 -0.39 0.33 10.17
C ILE A 247 -0.44 1.78 9.72
N THR A 248 -0.07 2.03 8.47
CA THR A 248 -0.15 3.34 7.82
C THR A 248 -1.48 3.48 7.11
N LEU A 249 -2.21 4.53 7.49
CA LEU A 249 -3.42 5.00 6.83
C LEU A 249 -3.06 6.12 5.86
N THR A 250 -3.68 6.12 4.69
CA THR A 250 -3.65 7.25 3.76
C THR A 250 -5.05 7.54 3.23
N TRP A 251 -5.36 8.79 2.95
CA TRP A 251 -6.66 9.22 2.41
C TRP A 251 -6.50 10.43 1.50
N HIS A 252 -7.57 10.80 0.80
CA HIS A 252 -7.59 11.98 -0.07
C HIS A 252 -7.95 13.25 0.72
N PRO A 253 -7.37 14.41 0.39
CA PRO A 253 -7.73 15.67 1.02
C PRO A 253 -9.15 16.12 0.65
N VAL A 254 -9.84 16.77 1.59
CA VAL A 254 -11.14 17.41 1.34
C VAL A 254 -10.94 18.92 1.15
N THR A 255 -11.44 19.47 0.04
CA THR A 255 -11.27 20.88 -0.31
C THR A 255 -11.72 21.81 0.81
N GLY A 256 -10.85 22.74 1.21
CA GLY A 256 -11.13 23.72 2.27
C GLY A 256 -11.09 23.16 3.70
N ARG A 257 -10.62 21.92 3.90
CA ARG A 257 -10.49 21.27 5.21
C ARG A 257 -9.01 20.98 5.52
N THR A 258 -8.62 21.23 6.76
CA THR A 258 -7.23 21.13 7.23
C THR A 258 -7.07 20.23 8.45
N GLY A 259 -8.12 19.49 8.82
CA GLY A 259 -8.10 18.60 9.99
C GLY A 259 -8.89 17.34 9.73
N TYR A 260 -8.37 16.22 10.21
CA TYR A 260 -8.96 14.87 10.10
C TYR A 260 -8.86 14.18 11.45
N HIS A 261 -9.94 13.53 11.89
CA HIS A 261 -9.95 12.66 13.07
C HIS A 261 -9.86 11.21 12.63
N VAL A 262 -8.91 10.48 13.19
CA VAL A 262 -8.75 9.03 12.95
C VAL A 262 -9.24 8.29 14.18
N TYR A 263 -10.12 7.32 13.96
CA TYR A 263 -10.65 6.43 14.99
C TYR A 263 -10.19 5.01 14.70
N ALA A 264 -9.91 4.23 15.75
CA ALA A 264 -9.50 2.84 15.61
C ALA A 264 -10.18 1.92 16.62
N SER A 265 -10.38 0.66 16.22
CA SER A 265 -10.94 -0.41 17.05
C SER A 265 -10.21 -1.73 16.79
N ALA A 266 -10.28 -2.65 17.76
CA ALA A 266 -9.87 -4.04 17.58
C ALA A 266 -10.95 -4.89 16.89
N THR A 267 -12.17 -4.36 16.74
CA THR A 267 -13.28 -5.03 16.07
C THR A 267 -13.73 -4.24 14.83
N PRO A 268 -14.43 -4.88 13.86
CA PRO A 268 -14.95 -4.18 12.69
C PRO A 268 -15.91 -3.02 13.00
N ASP A 269 -16.49 -3.01 14.19
CA ASP A 269 -17.23 -1.85 14.67
C ASP A 269 -16.25 -0.82 15.22
N VAL A 270 -16.18 0.33 14.55
CA VAL A 270 -15.33 1.47 14.92
C VAL A 270 -16.25 2.61 15.38
N PRO A 271 -16.53 2.71 16.70
CA PRO A 271 -17.31 3.81 17.25
C PRO A 271 -16.61 5.15 17.04
N ILE A 272 -17.41 6.19 16.84
CA ILE A 272 -16.93 7.57 16.69
C ILE A 272 -17.11 8.28 18.03
N ASP A 273 -16.23 7.97 18.96
CA ASP A 273 -16.22 8.52 20.32
C ASP A 273 -14.77 8.83 20.78
N SER A 274 -14.65 9.45 21.96
CA SER A 274 -13.34 9.84 22.49
C SER A 274 -12.45 8.66 22.90
N ALA A 275 -13.02 7.47 23.15
CA ALA A 275 -12.24 6.29 23.56
C ALA A 275 -11.52 5.63 22.37
N HIS A 276 -12.07 5.80 21.16
CA HIS A 276 -11.50 5.24 19.93
C HIS A 276 -10.72 6.28 19.10
N LEU A 277 -10.73 7.56 19.50
CA LEU A 277 -10.00 8.63 18.82
C LEU A 277 -8.50 8.46 19.01
N LEU A 278 -7.77 8.22 17.92
CA LEU A 278 -6.31 8.21 17.91
C LEU A 278 -5.73 9.62 17.90
N GLY A 279 -6.41 10.57 17.26
CA GLY A 279 -5.99 11.96 17.25
C GLY A 279 -6.59 12.78 16.11
N SER A 280 -6.11 14.02 16.01
CA SER A 280 -6.47 14.99 14.97
C SER A 280 -5.22 15.36 14.17
N PHE A 281 -5.29 15.23 12.84
CA PHE A 281 -4.15 15.36 11.95
C PHE A 281 -4.42 16.38 10.86
N GLY A 282 -3.40 17.17 10.47
CA GLY A 282 -3.48 18.10 9.34
C GLY A 282 -3.07 17.48 8.00
N GLU A 283 -2.28 16.41 8.07
CA GLU A 283 -1.82 15.63 6.91
C GLU A 283 -2.89 14.64 6.45
N THR A 284 -2.70 14.05 5.27
CA THR A 284 -3.57 13.01 4.70
C THR A 284 -3.02 11.58 4.89
N SER A 285 -2.17 11.41 5.89
CA SER A 285 -1.66 10.12 6.33
C SER A 285 -1.49 10.07 7.85
N TYR A 286 -1.55 8.87 8.40
CA TYR A 286 -1.31 8.60 9.81
C TYR A 286 -0.77 7.18 9.99
N THR A 287 0.29 7.01 10.77
CA THR A 287 0.85 5.68 11.07
C THR A 287 0.54 5.33 12.53
N HIS A 288 -0.21 4.24 12.72
CA HIS A 288 -0.46 3.64 14.03
C HIS A 288 0.65 2.63 14.32
N THR A 289 1.56 2.96 15.24
CA THR A 289 2.74 2.14 15.54
C THR A 289 2.60 1.37 16.86
N GLY A 290 3.59 0.52 17.18
CA GLY A 290 3.61 -0.28 18.41
C GLY A 290 2.51 -1.34 18.48
N LEU A 291 2.10 -1.86 17.33
CA LEU A 291 1.07 -2.87 17.21
C LEU A 291 1.70 -4.28 17.30
N PRO A 292 1.18 -5.19 18.14
CA PRO A 292 1.62 -6.58 18.17
C PRO A 292 1.41 -7.27 16.81
N ALA A 293 2.28 -8.23 16.47
CA ALA A 293 2.14 -9.03 15.26
C ALA A 293 0.77 -9.74 15.18
N LYS A 294 0.31 -9.98 13.94
CA LYS A 294 -1.00 -10.59 13.61
C LYS A 294 -2.24 -9.88 14.16
N GLN A 295 -2.12 -8.63 14.61
CA GLN A 295 -3.26 -7.86 15.07
C GLN A 295 -3.96 -7.13 13.92
N THR A 296 -5.21 -7.49 13.65
CA THR A 296 -6.07 -6.68 12.79
C THR A 296 -6.58 -5.46 13.55
N ARG A 297 -6.39 -4.27 12.96
CA ARG A 297 -7.02 -3.04 13.44
C ARG A 297 -7.93 -2.47 12.38
N TYR A 298 -9.03 -1.88 12.84
CA TYR A 298 -10.07 -1.32 12.01
C TYR A 298 -10.13 0.18 12.24
N TYR A 299 -10.29 0.95 11.18
CA TYR A 299 -10.17 2.41 11.21
C TYR A 299 -11.33 3.09 10.50
N ARG A 300 -11.66 4.28 10.98
CA ARG A 300 -12.55 5.23 10.31
C ARG A 300 -11.95 6.63 10.40
N ILE A 301 -12.19 7.43 9.36
CA ILE A 301 -11.74 8.81 9.31
C ILE A 301 -12.96 9.73 9.23
N VAL A 302 -12.89 10.85 9.92
CA VAL A 302 -13.93 11.89 9.92
C VAL A 302 -13.27 13.24 9.73
N VAL A 303 -13.85 14.10 8.91
CA VAL A 303 -13.53 15.53 8.92
C VAL A 303 -14.34 16.18 10.05
N PRO A 304 -13.68 16.67 11.12
CA PRO A 304 -14.36 17.26 12.26
C PRO A 304 -15.04 18.57 11.88
N THR A 305 -15.99 18.98 12.72
CA THR A 305 -16.88 20.10 12.46
C THR A 305 -16.13 21.41 12.27
N THR A 306 -16.18 21.95 11.07
CA THR A 306 -15.76 23.33 10.77
C THR A 306 -16.94 24.02 10.09
N ASP A 307 -17.46 25.08 10.71
CA ASP A 307 -18.68 25.80 10.29
C ASP A 307 -19.99 24.99 10.36
N GLY A 308 -20.12 24.10 11.35
CA GLY A 308 -21.35 23.34 11.60
C GLY A 308 -21.55 22.12 10.68
N TRP A 309 -20.55 21.78 9.85
CA TRP A 309 -20.54 20.60 9.00
C TRP A 309 -19.48 19.59 9.43
N THR A 310 -19.87 18.33 9.70
CA THR A 310 -18.99 17.18 9.93
C THR A 310 -19.16 16.21 8.76
N SER A 311 -18.08 15.60 8.26
CA SER A 311 -18.26 14.51 7.30
C SER A 311 -18.91 13.32 8.01
N PRO A 312 -19.72 12.50 7.32
CA PRO A 312 -20.01 11.19 7.84
C PRO A 312 -18.70 10.37 7.93
N PRO A 313 -18.59 9.39 8.84
CA PRO A 313 -17.43 8.53 8.92
C PRO A 313 -17.25 7.74 7.63
N THR A 314 -16.01 7.53 7.22
CA THR A 314 -15.67 6.65 6.09
C THR A 314 -16.19 5.23 6.32
N ASP A 315 -16.22 4.46 5.23
CA ASP A 315 -16.24 3.01 5.35
C ASP A 315 -15.03 2.52 6.17
N VAL A 316 -15.21 1.37 6.82
CA VAL A 316 -14.17 0.79 7.67
C VAL A 316 -13.05 0.27 6.78
N VAL A 317 -11.82 0.67 7.07
CA VAL A 317 -10.62 0.07 6.50
C VAL A 317 -9.86 -0.68 7.58
N SER A 318 -9.16 -1.74 7.20
CA SER A 318 -8.37 -2.50 8.14
C SER A 318 -7.11 -3.04 7.49
N ALA A 319 -6.12 -3.30 8.34
CA ALA A 319 -4.94 -4.06 7.99
C ALA A 319 -4.55 -4.94 9.17
N THR A 320 -3.81 -6.00 8.89
CA THR A 320 -3.28 -6.93 9.89
C THR A 320 -1.77 -6.80 9.86
N THR A 321 -1.15 -6.43 10.98
CA THR A 321 0.31 -6.41 11.13
C THR A 321 0.89 -7.78 10.75
N PRO A 322 1.88 -7.84 9.84
CA PRO A 322 2.53 -9.09 9.49
C PRO A 322 3.30 -9.65 10.69
N VAL A 323 3.82 -10.86 10.53
CA VAL A 323 4.89 -11.34 11.40
C VAL A 323 6.17 -10.65 10.95
N SER A 324 6.79 -9.87 11.85
CA SER A 324 8.08 -9.25 11.56
C SER A 324 9.13 -10.34 11.35
N ALA A 325 10.00 -10.18 10.35
CA ALA A 325 11.24 -10.97 10.27
C ALA A 325 12.25 -10.59 11.38
N GLY A 326 11.92 -9.58 12.19
CA GLY A 326 12.65 -9.14 13.37
C GLY A 326 12.40 -10.02 14.61
N THR A 327 12.93 -9.53 15.73
CA THR A 327 13.20 -10.30 16.95
C THR A 327 12.41 -9.80 18.15
N ASP A 328 11.09 -9.67 18.08
CA ASP A 328 10.24 -9.34 19.24
C ASP A 328 10.03 -10.56 20.17
N PHE A 329 11.00 -10.84 21.04
CA PHE A 329 10.93 -11.98 21.97
C PHE A 329 9.88 -11.76 23.08
N THR A 330 9.48 -10.51 23.36
CA THR A 330 8.58 -10.18 24.46
C THR A 330 7.10 -10.06 24.04
N GLY A 331 6.85 -9.79 22.76
CA GLY A 331 5.54 -9.49 22.20
C GLY A 331 5.05 -8.08 22.55
N ASP A 332 5.96 -7.13 22.77
CA ASP A 332 5.62 -5.75 23.16
C ASP A 332 5.48 -4.79 21.96
N GLY A 333 5.62 -5.32 20.73
CA GLY A 333 5.49 -4.55 19.50
C GLY A 333 6.77 -3.81 19.12
N LYS A 334 7.91 -4.24 19.64
CA LYS A 334 9.26 -3.78 19.30
C LYS A 334 10.16 -4.98 19.10
N ASP A 335 11.03 -4.91 18.11
CA ASP A 335 12.07 -5.93 17.99
C ASP A 335 13.04 -5.80 19.17
N ASP A 336 13.62 -6.91 19.64
CA ASP A 336 14.70 -6.98 20.62
C ASP A 336 15.99 -7.45 19.94
N ALA A 337 17.17 -7.30 20.55
CA ALA A 337 18.38 -7.93 20.02
C ALA A 337 18.71 -9.23 20.77
N GLY A 338 19.16 -10.27 20.07
CA GLY A 338 19.50 -11.55 20.68
C GLY A 338 20.92 -12.00 20.37
N ALA A 339 21.53 -12.80 21.24
CA ALA A 339 22.79 -13.48 20.90
C ALA A 339 22.90 -14.84 21.58
N SER A 340 23.38 -15.81 20.82
CA SER A 340 23.93 -17.04 21.40
C SER A 340 25.30 -16.76 22.00
N TYR A 341 25.66 -17.46 23.07
CA TYR A 341 26.88 -17.19 23.83
C TYR A 341 27.55 -18.49 24.28
N ASP A 342 28.84 -18.65 23.97
CA ASP A 342 29.66 -19.73 24.50
C ASP A 342 30.05 -19.44 25.96
N LEU A 343 29.36 -20.11 26.89
CA LEU A 343 29.62 -20.03 28.32
C LEU A 343 30.79 -20.91 28.77
N THR A 344 31.52 -21.52 27.82
CA THR A 344 32.62 -22.48 27.99
C THR A 344 32.18 -23.82 28.60
N ASN A 345 33.06 -24.82 28.58
CA ASN A 345 32.81 -26.17 29.13
C ASN A 345 31.56 -26.86 28.57
N ALA A 346 31.34 -26.73 27.26
CA ALA A 346 30.16 -27.25 26.56
C ALA A 346 28.82 -26.72 27.14
N ARG A 347 28.83 -25.48 27.62
CA ARG A 347 27.63 -24.76 28.03
C ARG A 347 27.38 -23.62 27.06
N THR A 348 26.16 -23.54 26.53
CA THR A 348 25.73 -22.45 25.66
C THR A 348 24.57 -21.71 26.29
N GLY A 349 24.53 -20.39 26.13
CA GLY A 349 23.45 -19.53 26.57
C GLY A 349 22.85 -18.69 25.43
N VAL A 350 21.67 -18.14 25.67
CA VAL A 350 21.04 -17.12 24.83
C VAL A 350 20.79 -15.88 25.69
N TYR A 351 21.37 -14.76 25.27
CA TYR A 351 21.13 -13.44 25.84
C TYR A 351 20.14 -12.68 24.97
N VAL A 352 19.24 -11.93 25.61
CA VAL A 352 18.34 -10.99 24.95
C VAL A 352 18.58 -9.61 25.56
N TRP A 353 18.74 -8.60 24.72
CA TRP A 353 18.72 -7.20 25.10
C TRP A 353 17.30 -6.69 24.91
N PRO A 354 16.51 -6.53 26.00
CA PRO A 354 15.16 -6.00 25.88
C PRO A 354 15.22 -4.56 25.41
N THR A 355 14.31 -4.16 24.54
CA THR A 355 14.16 -2.75 24.21
C THR A 355 13.55 -1.94 25.36
N THR A 356 13.90 -0.67 25.40
CA THR A 356 13.43 0.30 26.41
C THR A 356 13.07 1.60 25.71
N ALA A 357 12.30 2.46 26.37
CA ALA A 357 11.98 3.79 25.83
C ALA A 357 13.23 4.64 25.47
N SER A 358 14.40 4.33 26.06
CA SER A 358 15.68 5.01 25.79
C SER A 358 16.61 4.28 24.81
N GLY A 359 16.18 3.16 24.23
CA GLY A 359 16.98 2.32 23.35
C GLY A 359 17.00 0.88 23.82
N VAL A 360 18.11 0.43 24.40
CA VAL A 360 18.38 -0.99 24.67
C VAL A 360 18.79 -1.18 26.13
N GLY A 361 18.17 -2.13 26.83
CA GLY A 361 18.51 -2.51 28.20
C GLY A 361 19.79 -3.35 28.30
N ALA A 362 20.18 -3.72 29.53
CA ALA A 362 21.28 -4.68 29.72
C ALA A 362 20.88 -6.08 29.24
N PRO A 363 21.82 -6.88 28.66
CA PRO A 363 21.53 -8.23 28.21
C PRO A 363 21.12 -9.13 29.38
N GLN A 364 20.09 -9.92 29.16
CA GLN A 364 19.57 -10.89 30.12
C GLN A 364 19.80 -12.30 29.60
N LEU A 365 20.39 -13.18 30.42
CA LEU A 365 20.49 -14.60 30.09
C LEU A 365 19.09 -15.22 30.19
N LYS A 366 18.47 -15.49 29.05
CA LYS A 366 17.10 -16.03 28.97
C LYS A 366 17.05 -17.54 28.88
N TRP A 367 18.14 -18.15 28.40
CA TRP A 367 18.28 -19.61 28.33
C TRP A 367 19.74 -20.03 28.46
N SER A 368 19.99 -21.19 29.06
CA SER A 368 21.29 -21.86 28.99
C SER A 368 21.16 -23.37 29.20
N ALA A 369 22.01 -24.15 28.57
CA ALA A 369 22.09 -25.59 28.78
C ALA A 369 23.53 -26.11 28.75
N ASP A 370 23.79 -27.13 29.56
CA ASP A 370 25.02 -27.93 29.52
C ASP A 370 24.91 -28.99 28.41
N GLY A 371 26.05 -29.47 27.91
CA GLY A 371 26.12 -30.43 26.80
C GLY A 371 25.82 -29.82 25.42
N TRP A 372 25.73 -28.49 25.34
CA TRP A 372 25.53 -27.72 24.12
C TRP A 372 26.82 -27.03 23.73
N GLU A 373 27.45 -27.49 22.64
CA GLU A 373 28.60 -26.84 22.06
C GLU A 373 28.17 -25.82 21.00
N ALA A 374 28.37 -24.53 21.28
CA ALA A 374 28.00 -23.44 20.37
C ALA A 374 28.57 -23.62 18.95
N ALA A 375 29.78 -24.18 18.84
CA ALA A 375 30.43 -24.45 17.56
C ALA A 375 29.66 -25.45 16.66
N LYS A 376 28.90 -26.37 17.26
CA LYS A 376 28.07 -27.38 16.58
C LYS A 376 26.67 -26.89 16.23
N ALA A 377 26.28 -25.73 16.73
CA ALA A 377 24.95 -25.16 16.54
C ALA A 377 24.93 -24.08 15.45
N ARG A 378 23.79 -23.96 14.76
CA ARG A 378 23.43 -22.83 13.91
C ARG A 378 22.07 -22.31 14.33
N TRP A 379 22.03 -21.06 14.76
CA TRP A 379 20.87 -20.43 15.38
C TRP A 379 19.98 -19.78 14.33
N VAL A 380 18.68 -19.83 14.58
CA VAL A 380 17.63 -19.19 13.79
C VAL A 380 16.59 -18.60 14.74
N THR A 381 15.94 -17.53 14.30
CA THR A 381 14.89 -16.83 15.04
C THR A 381 13.71 -16.55 14.13
N GLY A 382 12.52 -16.49 14.71
CA GLY A 382 11.28 -16.22 14.01
C GLY A 382 10.07 -16.65 14.83
N ASP A 383 8.90 -16.13 14.55
CA ASP A 383 7.63 -16.62 15.12
C ASP A 383 7.23 -17.93 14.41
N PHE A 384 7.76 -19.06 14.89
CA PHE A 384 7.61 -20.36 14.24
C PHE A 384 6.27 -21.02 14.59
N ASN A 385 5.65 -20.70 15.72
CA ASN A 385 4.32 -21.22 16.09
C ASN A 385 3.17 -20.32 15.63
N GLY A 386 3.44 -19.07 15.29
CA GLY A 386 2.49 -18.08 14.85
C GLY A 386 1.76 -17.35 15.98
N ASP A 387 2.36 -17.23 17.17
CA ASP A 387 1.75 -16.59 18.34
C ASP A 387 2.05 -15.09 18.47
N GLY A 388 2.83 -14.55 17.54
CA GLY A 388 3.22 -13.15 17.47
C GLY A 388 4.45 -12.78 18.30
N ARG A 389 5.14 -13.75 18.92
CA ARG A 389 6.47 -13.55 19.53
C ARG A 389 7.54 -14.27 18.72
N THR A 390 8.71 -13.68 18.67
CA THR A 390 9.87 -14.33 18.05
C THR A 390 10.36 -15.47 18.95
N ASP A 391 10.39 -16.67 18.39
CA ASP A 391 10.98 -17.85 19.00
C ASP A 391 12.46 -17.96 18.63
N PHE A 392 13.18 -18.90 19.24
CA PHE A 392 14.51 -19.29 18.77
C PHE A 392 14.63 -20.78 18.54
N GLY A 393 15.50 -21.13 17.59
CA GLY A 393 15.81 -22.49 17.22
C GLY A 393 17.30 -22.70 16.95
N ALA A 394 17.71 -23.96 16.94
CA ALA A 394 19.07 -24.34 16.63
C ALA A 394 19.12 -25.65 15.85
N PHE A 395 19.79 -25.63 14.69
CA PHE A 395 20.27 -26.84 14.07
C PHE A 395 21.55 -27.30 14.76
N TYR A 396 21.54 -28.49 15.34
CA TYR A 396 22.70 -29.08 16.02
C TYR A 396 23.28 -30.23 15.21
N ASP A 397 24.56 -30.14 14.84
CA ASP A 397 25.30 -31.18 14.11
C ASP A 397 25.96 -32.16 15.10
N TYR A 398 25.60 -33.44 15.02
CA TYR A 398 26.22 -34.49 15.82
C TYR A 398 27.56 -34.98 15.23
N LEU A 399 27.97 -34.45 14.08
CA LEU A 399 29.19 -34.80 13.34
C LEU A 399 29.22 -36.25 12.83
N ASP A 400 28.11 -36.98 12.91
CA ASP A 400 28.00 -38.39 12.56
C ASP A 400 27.23 -38.64 11.25
N GLY A 401 26.45 -37.67 10.78
CA GLY A 401 25.54 -37.84 9.65
C GLY A 401 24.22 -37.12 9.86
N GLY A 402 23.78 -37.08 11.11
CA GLY A 402 22.51 -36.51 11.52
C GLY A 402 22.64 -35.12 12.10
N SER A 403 21.54 -34.38 12.00
CA SER A 403 21.30 -33.16 12.75
C SER A 403 19.87 -33.12 13.23
N ASN A 404 19.66 -32.35 14.30
CA ASN A 404 18.34 -32.04 14.82
C ASN A 404 18.10 -30.53 14.75
N LEU A 405 16.87 -30.15 14.43
CA LEU A 405 16.37 -28.81 14.69
C LEU A 405 15.65 -28.82 16.04
N PHE A 406 16.20 -28.06 16.98
CA PHE A 406 15.58 -27.80 18.27
C PHE A 406 14.88 -26.45 18.25
N LEU A 407 13.76 -26.36 18.97
CA LEU A 407 12.98 -25.14 19.08
C LEU A 407 12.56 -24.87 20.51
N TRP A 408 12.51 -23.59 20.85
CA TRP A 408 12.08 -23.05 22.11
C TRP A 408 11.14 -21.89 21.86
N TYR A 409 9.90 -22.03 22.32
CA TYR A 409 8.89 -20.98 22.14
C TYR A 409 9.09 -19.85 23.13
N ALA A 410 8.94 -18.61 22.68
CA ALA A 410 8.91 -17.46 23.56
C ALA A 410 7.64 -17.44 24.40
N ASN A 411 7.77 -17.17 25.68
CA ASN A 411 6.63 -17.01 26.57
C ASN A 411 6.36 -15.54 26.90
N ALA A 412 5.20 -15.27 27.49
CA ALA A 412 4.75 -13.91 27.80
C ALA A 412 5.66 -13.11 28.77
N SER A 413 6.68 -13.73 29.36
CA SER A 413 7.69 -13.04 30.18
C SER A 413 8.97 -12.67 29.42
N GLY A 414 9.01 -12.89 28.10
CA GLY A 414 10.20 -12.76 27.26
C GLY A 414 11.28 -13.78 27.61
N GLY A 415 10.89 -14.91 28.21
CA GLY A 415 11.73 -16.08 28.41
C GLY A 415 11.32 -17.18 27.44
N PHE A 416 11.88 -18.38 27.60
CA PHE A 416 11.65 -19.47 26.65
C PHE A 416 11.22 -20.76 27.32
N ASP A 417 10.33 -21.49 26.65
CA ASP A 417 9.79 -22.77 27.12
C ASP A 417 10.79 -23.92 26.98
N SER A 418 10.40 -25.13 27.39
CA SER A 418 11.26 -26.30 27.29
C SER A 418 11.57 -26.68 25.84
N GLN A 419 12.81 -27.09 25.62
CA GLN A 419 13.32 -27.57 24.33
C GLN A 419 12.47 -28.70 23.73
N GLY A 420 12.16 -28.60 22.44
CA GLY A 420 11.60 -29.71 21.65
C GLY A 420 12.41 -29.97 20.36
N ILE A 421 12.57 -31.25 19.98
CA ILE A 421 13.04 -31.61 18.63
C ILE A 421 11.87 -31.42 17.67
N LYS A 422 12.05 -30.56 16.67
CA LYS A 422 11.02 -30.24 15.66
C LYS A 422 11.31 -30.84 14.30
N TRP A 423 12.56 -31.23 14.06
CA TRP A 423 12.95 -31.95 12.86
C TRP A 423 14.24 -32.74 13.14
N SER A 424 14.36 -33.91 12.49
CA SER A 424 15.55 -34.76 12.53
C SER A 424 15.84 -35.28 11.13
N GLY A 425 17.10 -35.23 10.70
CA GLY A 425 17.46 -35.76 9.40
C GLY A 425 18.94 -35.64 9.04
N ALA A 426 19.26 -36.17 7.86
CA ALA A 426 20.59 -36.10 7.27
C ALA A 426 20.80 -34.74 6.61
N PHE A 427 21.31 -33.79 7.37
CA PHE A 427 21.65 -32.44 6.92
C PHE A 427 22.89 -31.96 7.69
N ARG A 428 23.73 -31.17 7.03
CA ARG A 428 25.00 -30.66 7.57
C ARG A 428 24.90 -29.16 7.82
N PRO A 429 24.34 -28.72 8.96
CA PRO A 429 24.09 -27.30 9.20
C PRO A 429 25.39 -26.48 9.28
N LEU A 430 26.53 -27.10 9.64
CA LEU A 430 27.82 -26.40 9.67
C LEU A 430 28.28 -25.93 8.29
N ASN A 431 27.80 -26.58 7.22
CA ASN A 431 28.06 -26.26 5.81
C ASN A 431 26.94 -25.41 5.19
N ALA A 432 26.14 -24.74 6.02
CA ALA A 432 25.04 -23.91 5.55
C ALA A 432 25.09 -22.47 6.10
N ARG A 433 24.32 -21.59 5.47
CA ARG A 433 23.94 -20.26 5.97
C ARG A 433 22.42 -20.18 6.02
N PHE A 434 21.89 -19.71 7.14
CA PHE A 434 20.45 -19.68 7.39
C PHE A 434 19.92 -18.25 7.30
N THR A 435 18.66 -18.16 6.91
CA THR A 435 17.81 -16.98 7.03
C THR A 435 16.39 -17.44 7.29
N THR A 436 15.54 -16.55 7.76
CA THR A 436 14.15 -16.85 8.13
C THR A 436 13.21 -15.80 7.57
N GLY A 437 11.97 -16.20 7.33
CA GLY A 437 10.91 -15.32 6.82
C GLY A 437 9.66 -16.13 6.48
N ASP A 438 8.49 -15.51 6.48
CA ASP A 438 7.23 -16.16 6.08
C ASP A 438 7.17 -16.25 4.54
N PHE A 439 7.65 -17.37 3.98
CA PHE A 439 7.78 -17.51 2.52
C PHE A 439 6.46 -17.88 1.86
N ASP A 440 5.55 -18.57 2.55
CA ASP A 440 4.26 -18.99 1.99
C ASP A 440 3.08 -18.04 2.30
N GLY A 441 3.24 -17.16 3.30
CA GLY A 441 2.26 -16.17 3.71
C GLY A 441 1.22 -16.72 4.69
N ASP A 442 1.50 -17.84 5.38
CA ASP A 442 0.61 -18.44 6.37
C ASP A 442 0.67 -17.74 7.75
N GLY A 443 1.57 -16.77 7.89
CA GLY A 443 1.83 -16.03 9.10
C GLY A 443 2.76 -16.76 10.06
N ARG A 444 3.49 -17.80 9.66
CA ARG A 444 4.56 -18.40 10.47
C ARG A 444 5.88 -18.13 9.78
N THR A 445 6.92 -17.98 10.58
CA THR A 445 8.25 -17.80 10.03
C THR A 445 8.78 -19.13 9.53
N ASP A 446 9.22 -19.20 8.28
CA ASP A 446 9.87 -20.37 7.72
C ASP A 446 11.40 -20.26 7.82
N ILE A 447 12.10 -21.35 7.51
CA ILE A 447 13.57 -21.39 7.48
C ILE A 447 14.04 -21.64 6.05
N ALA A 448 14.99 -20.83 5.58
CA ALA A 448 15.76 -21.10 4.37
C ALA A 448 17.25 -21.33 4.72
N ALA A 449 17.88 -22.26 4.01
CA ALA A 449 19.32 -22.52 4.14
C ALA A 449 20.00 -22.63 2.78
N ALA A 450 21.04 -21.82 2.57
CA ALA A 450 22.00 -22.03 1.50
C ALA A 450 23.05 -23.06 1.96
N SER A 451 23.04 -24.24 1.37
CA SER A 451 23.86 -25.40 1.73
C SER A 451 24.93 -25.67 0.69
N ASP A 452 26.16 -25.86 1.16
CA ASP A 452 27.29 -26.27 0.32
C ASP A 452 27.25 -27.78 0.04
N ASN A 453 27.06 -28.15 -1.22
CA ASN A 453 27.11 -29.54 -1.68
C ASN A 453 28.53 -29.98 -2.07
N GLY A 454 29.53 -29.10 -1.91
CA GLY A 454 30.89 -29.25 -2.39
C GLY A 454 31.04 -28.92 -3.87
N SER A 455 32.28 -28.83 -4.35
CA SER A 455 32.60 -28.55 -5.77
C SER A 455 31.98 -27.25 -6.31
N ALA A 456 31.91 -26.20 -5.49
CA ALA A 456 31.26 -24.94 -5.83
C ALA A 456 29.81 -25.13 -6.32
N ASP A 457 29.03 -25.90 -5.56
CA ASP A 457 27.61 -26.18 -5.81
C ASP A 457 26.78 -25.87 -4.55
N LEU A 458 25.98 -24.82 -4.60
CA LEU A 458 25.01 -24.44 -3.57
C LEU A 458 23.60 -24.89 -3.91
N SER A 459 22.91 -25.39 -2.90
CA SER A 459 21.45 -25.55 -2.90
C SER A 459 20.82 -24.58 -1.92
N VAL A 460 19.65 -24.04 -2.24
CA VAL A 460 18.76 -23.39 -1.27
C VAL A 460 17.66 -24.39 -0.90
N LEU A 461 17.54 -24.67 0.38
CA LEU A 461 16.50 -25.51 0.96
C LEU A 461 15.56 -24.67 1.82
N THR A 462 14.27 -25.01 1.86
CA THR A 462 13.30 -24.41 2.77
C THR A 462 12.64 -25.46 3.66
N TRP A 463 12.37 -25.08 4.91
CA TRP A 463 11.52 -25.78 5.86
C TRP A 463 10.35 -24.86 6.17
N HIS A 464 9.15 -25.24 5.73
CA HIS A 464 7.94 -24.50 6.06
C HIS A 464 7.50 -24.83 7.48
N ALA A 465 7.18 -23.79 8.25
CA ALA A 465 6.71 -23.94 9.61
C ALA A 465 5.28 -24.47 9.62
N THR A 466 4.98 -25.26 10.64
CA THR A 466 3.65 -25.81 10.90
C THR A 466 3.27 -25.48 12.32
N ALA A 467 2.00 -25.68 12.68
CA ALA A 467 1.52 -25.40 14.04
C ALA A 467 2.31 -26.10 15.16
N THR A 468 3.06 -27.18 14.87
CA THR A 468 3.79 -27.94 15.90
C THR A 468 5.26 -28.19 15.59
N GLY A 469 5.79 -27.77 14.43
CA GLY A 469 7.15 -28.07 13.98
C GLY A 469 7.41 -27.59 12.56
N PHE A 470 8.14 -28.37 11.76
CA PHE A 470 8.46 -28.04 10.38
C PHE A 470 8.22 -29.22 9.44
N ASP A 471 7.87 -28.91 8.20
CA ASP A 471 7.83 -29.90 7.13
C ASP A 471 9.23 -30.40 6.75
N ALA A 472 9.28 -31.46 5.95
CA ALA A 472 10.54 -31.95 5.40
C ALA A 472 11.13 -30.91 4.43
N PRO A 473 12.47 -30.74 4.38
CA PRO A 473 13.08 -29.71 3.56
C PRO A 473 12.85 -29.93 2.07
N VAL A 474 12.54 -28.85 1.37
CA VAL A 474 12.40 -28.83 -0.09
C VAL A 474 13.57 -28.06 -0.70
N THR A 475 14.23 -28.63 -1.71
CA THR A 475 15.25 -27.89 -2.49
C THR A 475 14.55 -26.96 -3.47
N GLN A 476 14.65 -25.66 -3.25
CA GLN A 476 14.03 -24.63 -4.08
C GLN A 476 14.89 -24.24 -5.28
N TRP A 477 16.21 -24.25 -5.07
CA TRP A 477 17.16 -23.83 -6.10
C TRP A 477 18.49 -24.56 -5.91
N ARG A 478 19.18 -24.79 -7.03
CA ARG A 478 20.54 -25.33 -7.05
C ARG A 478 21.33 -24.68 -8.17
N THR A 479 22.53 -24.24 -7.86
CA THR A 479 23.42 -23.57 -8.81
C THR A 479 24.07 -24.57 -9.80
N GLY A 480 24.33 -25.80 -9.35
CA GLY A 480 25.07 -26.81 -10.09
C GLY A 480 26.59 -26.68 -9.90
N ALA A 481 27.31 -27.78 -10.08
CA ALA A 481 28.77 -27.83 -9.84
C ALA A 481 29.56 -26.77 -10.62
N GLY A 482 30.51 -26.12 -9.94
CA GLY A 482 31.43 -25.14 -10.50
C GLY A 482 30.90 -23.69 -10.55
N ASN A 483 29.70 -23.42 -10.04
CA ASN A 483 29.06 -22.12 -10.21
C ASN A 483 29.21 -21.20 -8.98
N TRP A 484 28.73 -21.62 -7.80
CA TRP A 484 28.71 -20.75 -6.61
C TRP A 484 29.35 -21.41 -5.40
N ASN A 485 30.12 -20.62 -4.63
CA ASN A 485 30.69 -21.04 -3.35
C ASN A 485 30.00 -20.36 -2.17
N LEU A 486 29.77 -21.10 -1.08
CA LEU A 486 29.05 -20.57 0.08
C LEU A 486 29.81 -19.41 0.73
N GLY A 487 31.13 -19.50 0.82
CA GLY A 487 32.00 -18.47 1.39
C GLY A 487 32.12 -17.20 0.54
N GLN A 488 31.52 -17.16 -0.65
CA GLN A 488 31.37 -15.97 -1.50
C GLN A 488 29.95 -15.39 -1.46
N SER A 489 29.02 -16.07 -0.80
CA SER A 489 27.60 -15.68 -0.76
C SER A 489 27.18 -15.23 0.64
N THR A 490 26.41 -14.15 0.71
CA THR A 490 25.67 -13.76 1.93
C THR A 490 24.20 -13.72 1.61
N TRP A 491 23.37 -14.32 2.47
CA TRP A 491 21.94 -14.54 2.24
C TRP A 491 21.11 -13.75 3.25
N ARG A 492 20.03 -13.13 2.78
CA ARG A 492 19.06 -12.38 3.58
C ARG A 492 17.64 -12.71 3.11
N ALA A 493 16.66 -12.49 3.96
CA ALA A 493 15.26 -12.63 3.63
C ALA A 493 14.48 -11.41 4.11
N GLY A 494 13.30 -11.23 3.52
CA GLY A 494 12.33 -10.19 3.83
C GLY A 494 11.50 -9.83 2.61
N ASP A 495 10.39 -9.15 2.80
CA ASP A 495 9.44 -8.80 1.72
C ASP A 495 10.00 -7.67 0.84
N PHE A 496 10.81 -8.01 -0.18
CA PHE A 496 11.49 -7.03 -1.04
C PHE A 496 10.53 -6.42 -2.07
N ASN A 497 9.41 -7.06 -2.40
CA ASN A 497 8.47 -6.56 -3.41
C ASN A 497 7.21 -5.88 -2.81
N GLY A 498 6.92 -6.11 -1.53
CA GLY A 498 5.78 -5.57 -0.78
C GLY A 498 4.49 -6.39 -0.96
N ASP A 499 4.58 -7.68 -1.26
CA ASP A 499 3.43 -8.57 -1.49
C ASP A 499 2.94 -9.31 -0.23
N GLY A 500 3.61 -9.10 0.90
CA GLY A 500 3.31 -9.68 2.20
C GLY A 500 3.96 -11.04 2.46
N ARG A 501 4.76 -11.58 1.52
CA ARG A 501 5.63 -12.74 1.75
C ARG A 501 7.08 -12.31 1.85
N ALA A 502 7.85 -12.98 2.69
CA ALA A 502 9.28 -12.85 2.66
C ALA A 502 9.84 -13.40 1.34
N ASP A 503 10.81 -12.70 0.79
CA ASP A 503 11.58 -13.09 -0.39
C ASP A 503 13.01 -13.48 0.03
N LEU A 504 13.83 -13.91 -0.94
CA LEU A 504 15.23 -14.25 -0.71
C LEU A 504 16.18 -13.35 -1.51
N ALA A 505 17.23 -12.89 -0.85
CA ALA A 505 18.29 -12.08 -1.43
C ALA A 505 19.66 -12.74 -1.20
N ALA A 506 20.55 -12.64 -2.20
CA ALA A 506 21.94 -13.06 -2.06
C ALA A 506 22.91 -12.04 -2.66
N PHE A 507 23.89 -11.62 -1.87
CA PHE A 507 25.08 -10.95 -2.37
C PHE A 507 26.15 -11.98 -2.70
N TYR A 508 26.66 -11.97 -3.93
CA TYR A 508 27.74 -12.85 -4.38
C TYR A 508 29.02 -12.06 -4.70
N ASP A 509 30.09 -12.32 -3.96
CA ASP A 509 31.41 -11.70 -4.09
C ASP A 509 32.28 -12.46 -5.11
N TYR A 510 32.60 -11.82 -6.23
CA TYR A 510 33.40 -12.40 -7.31
C TYR A 510 34.92 -12.40 -7.05
N ARG A 511 35.37 -11.95 -5.88
CA ARG A 511 36.78 -11.85 -5.45
C ARG A 511 37.64 -10.86 -6.25
N ASP A 512 37.01 -10.03 -7.05
CA ASP A 512 37.62 -8.93 -7.82
C ASP A 512 37.15 -7.55 -7.34
N ASN A 513 36.60 -7.50 -6.12
CA ASN A 513 35.91 -6.34 -5.52
C ASN A 513 34.61 -5.94 -6.23
N THR A 514 34.02 -6.84 -7.02
CA THR A 514 32.65 -6.70 -7.50
C THR A 514 31.73 -7.69 -6.81
N ALA A 515 30.48 -7.28 -6.63
CA ALA A 515 29.42 -8.14 -6.14
C ALA A 515 28.15 -7.97 -6.96
N ASN A 516 27.40 -9.05 -7.10
CA ASN A 516 26.03 -9.03 -7.59
C ASN A 516 25.06 -9.23 -6.43
N LEU A 517 23.94 -8.51 -6.46
CA LEU A 517 22.75 -8.80 -5.68
C LEU A 517 21.77 -9.57 -6.55
N PHE A 518 21.38 -10.75 -6.09
CA PHE A 518 20.35 -11.58 -6.68
C PHE A 518 19.10 -11.56 -5.80
N LEU A 519 17.92 -11.45 -6.43
CA LEU A 519 16.62 -11.60 -5.76
C LEU A 519 15.84 -12.78 -6.33
N TRP A 520 15.14 -13.46 -5.44
CA TRP A 520 14.13 -14.47 -5.70
C TRP A 520 12.85 -14.07 -4.98
N TYR A 521 11.78 -13.81 -5.73
CA TYR A 521 10.48 -13.55 -5.16
C TYR A 521 9.78 -14.84 -4.75
N ALA A 522 9.16 -14.86 -3.58
CA ALA A 522 8.36 -15.98 -3.12
C ALA A 522 7.05 -16.10 -3.91
N ASN A 523 6.46 -17.29 -3.89
CA ASN A 523 5.15 -17.56 -4.46
C ASN A 523 4.22 -18.08 -3.37
N ALA A 524 2.92 -18.18 -3.68
CA ALA A 524 1.90 -18.57 -2.71
C ALA A 524 2.04 -19.99 -2.12
N SER A 525 3.00 -20.80 -2.59
CA SER A 525 3.33 -22.11 -2.01
C SER A 525 4.64 -22.11 -1.22
N GLY A 526 5.22 -20.94 -0.96
CA GLY A 526 6.50 -20.80 -0.25
C GLY A 526 7.72 -21.23 -1.05
N GLY A 527 7.56 -21.42 -2.37
CA GLY A 527 8.67 -21.61 -3.30
C GLY A 527 9.13 -20.30 -3.92
N PHE A 528 10.22 -20.33 -4.68
CA PHE A 528 10.83 -19.13 -5.22
C PHE A 528 10.77 -19.05 -6.76
N THR A 529 10.68 -17.84 -7.28
CA THR A 529 10.86 -17.53 -8.71
C THR A 529 12.30 -17.78 -9.18
N ALA A 530 12.58 -17.65 -10.47
CA ALA A 530 13.95 -17.71 -10.97
C ALA A 530 14.79 -16.53 -10.47
N GLN A 531 16.07 -16.77 -10.19
CA GLN A 531 17.00 -15.74 -9.74
C GLN A 531 17.16 -14.62 -10.78
N ASN A 532 17.22 -13.38 -10.33
CA ASN A 532 17.51 -12.23 -11.19
C ASN A 532 18.58 -11.34 -10.53
N VAL A 533 19.56 -10.90 -11.32
CA VAL A 533 20.50 -9.86 -10.88
C VAL A 533 19.72 -8.55 -10.82
N LYS A 534 19.69 -7.93 -9.63
CA LYS A 534 19.03 -6.64 -9.40
C LYS A 534 20.01 -5.49 -9.23
N TRP A 535 21.24 -5.81 -8.86
CA TRP A 535 22.31 -4.82 -8.75
C TRP A 535 23.68 -5.47 -8.99
N ASN A 536 24.58 -4.71 -9.59
CA ASN A 536 26.00 -5.03 -9.73
C ASN A 536 26.79 -3.79 -9.31
N GLY A 537 27.84 -3.99 -8.51
CA GLY A 537 28.75 -2.89 -8.20
C GLY A 537 29.89 -3.27 -7.28
N GLY A 538 30.65 -2.25 -6.88
CA GLY A 538 31.87 -2.41 -6.09
C GLY A 538 31.59 -2.63 -4.62
N ILE A 539 31.87 -3.83 -4.12
CA ILE A 539 31.96 -4.16 -2.68
C ILE A 539 33.32 -4.84 -2.48
N PRO A 540 34.21 -4.30 -1.61
CA PRO A 540 35.49 -4.94 -1.36
C PRO A 540 35.33 -6.39 -0.87
N SER A 541 36.10 -7.30 -1.45
CA SER A 541 35.93 -8.74 -1.21
C SER A 541 36.14 -9.11 0.26
N GLY A 542 35.20 -9.88 0.83
CA GLY A 542 35.25 -10.33 2.22
C GLY A 542 35.20 -9.22 3.28
N LYS A 543 34.76 -8.01 2.91
CA LYS A 543 34.83 -6.80 3.74
C LYS A 543 33.46 -6.16 3.96
N ALA A 544 32.40 -6.96 3.97
CA ALA A 544 31.05 -6.47 4.21
C ALA A 544 30.28 -7.39 5.17
N LYS A 545 29.44 -6.79 6.01
CA LYS A 545 28.41 -7.46 6.82
C LYS A 545 27.05 -6.86 6.44
N PHE A 546 26.13 -7.72 6.03
CA PHE A 546 24.84 -7.30 5.48
C PHE A 546 23.74 -7.41 6.52
N VAL A 547 22.68 -6.63 6.40
CA VAL A 547 21.43 -6.71 7.17
C VAL A 547 20.25 -6.44 6.22
N SER A 548 19.04 -6.73 6.65
CA SER A 548 17.82 -6.43 5.92
C SER A 548 16.76 -5.90 6.88
N GLY A 549 15.90 -4.99 6.40
CA GLY A 549 14.91 -4.30 7.22
C GLY A 549 14.26 -3.16 6.44
N ASP A 550 13.05 -2.76 6.78
CA ASP A 550 12.39 -1.60 6.16
C ASP A 550 12.94 -0.29 6.75
N PHE A 551 13.98 0.28 6.13
CA PHE A 551 14.71 1.42 6.69
C PHE A 551 14.02 2.76 6.39
N ASP A 552 13.19 2.85 5.35
CA ASP A 552 12.50 4.09 4.97
C ASP A 552 11.01 4.13 5.35
N GLY A 553 10.44 2.99 5.72
CA GLY A 553 9.05 2.84 6.15
C GLY A 553 8.06 2.72 4.99
N ASP A 554 8.51 2.36 3.79
CA ASP A 554 7.64 2.21 2.62
C ASP A 554 6.85 0.88 2.61
N GLY A 555 7.19 -0.02 3.53
CA GLY A 555 6.60 -1.34 3.66
C GLY A 555 7.22 -2.41 2.78
N ARG A 556 8.45 -2.22 2.34
CA ARG A 556 9.31 -3.24 1.74
C ARG A 556 10.54 -3.40 2.62
N THR A 557 11.06 -4.62 2.67
CA THR A 557 12.34 -4.85 3.30
C THR A 557 13.45 -4.30 2.42
N ASP A 558 14.31 -3.46 2.96
CA ASP A 558 15.52 -2.96 2.30
C ASP A 558 16.75 -3.82 2.62
N LEU A 559 17.87 -3.51 1.98
CA LEU A 559 19.16 -4.13 2.26
C LEU A 559 20.15 -3.09 2.80
N GLY A 560 20.95 -3.48 3.78
CA GLY A 560 21.98 -2.66 4.38
C GLY A 560 23.32 -3.38 4.43
N ALA A 561 24.44 -2.65 4.40
CA ALA A 561 25.76 -3.22 4.55
C ALA A 561 26.75 -2.29 5.28
N ALA A 562 27.38 -2.82 6.33
CA ALA A 562 28.59 -2.24 6.91
C ALA A 562 29.81 -2.73 6.11
N ILE A 563 30.58 -1.80 5.53
CA ILE A 563 31.67 -2.07 4.60
C ILE A 563 32.99 -1.52 5.15
N ASP A 564 34.03 -2.33 5.19
CA ASP A 564 35.39 -1.93 5.58
C ASP A 564 36.10 -1.17 4.45
N LEU A 565 36.37 0.11 4.69
CA LEU A 565 37.15 0.98 3.80
C LEU A 565 38.66 0.90 4.06
N GLY A 566 39.09 0.13 5.06
CA GLY A 566 40.47 0.05 5.53
C GLY A 566 40.83 1.14 6.54
N GLY A 567 41.91 0.91 7.30
CA GLY A 567 42.37 1.86 8.32
C GLY A 567 41.40 2.02 9.50
N ALA A 568 40.68 0.96 9.86
CA ALA A 568 39.61 0.98 10.87
C ALA A 568 38.56 2.08 10.55
N ASN A 569 38.05 2.05 9.33
CA ASN A 569 37.01 2.94 8.83
C ASN A 569 35.88 2.12 8.21
N LEU A 570 34.67 2.24 8.75
CA LEU A 570 33.48 1.61 8.20
C LEU A 570 32.58 2.63 7.54
N THR A 571 31.89 2.21 6.49
CA THR A 571 30.72 2.92 5.97
C THR A 571 29.50 2.01 6.02
N PHE A 572 28.34 2.57 6.32
CA PHE A 572 27.07 1.88 6.18
C PHE A 572 26.34 2.39 4.94
N ARG A 573 25.94 1.46 4.07
CA ARG A 573 25.16 1.75 2.86
C ARG A 573 23.82 1.04 2.88
N THR A 574 22.77 1.68 2.36
CA THR A 574 21.47 1.07 2.15
C THR A 574 21.11 1.00 0.66
N TRP A 575 20.35 -0.04 0.30
CA TRP A 575 19.68 -0.19 -0.98
C TRP A 575 18.19 -0.28 -0.68
N HIS A 576 17.43 0.75 -1.01
CA HIS A 576 15.98 0.72 -0.81
C HIS A 576 15.32 -0.18 -1.85
N ALA A 577 14.39 -1.00 -1.41
CA ALA A 577 13.68 -1.92 -2.25
C ALA A 577 12.63 -1.18 -3.10
N THR A 578 12.42 -1.69 -4.30
CA THR A 578 11.36 -1.25 -5.20
C THR A 578 10.52 -2.45 -5.58
N ALA A 579 9.33 -2.23 -6.12
CA ALA A 579 8.42 -3.31 -6.53
C ALA A 579 9.06 -4.36 -7.47
N THR A 580 10.18 -4.05 -8.13
CA THR A 580 10.84 -4.98 -9.06
C THR A 580 12.34 -5.14 -8.85
N GLY A 581 12.92 -4.59 -7.77
CA GLY A 581 14.37 -4.62 -7.55
C GLY A 581 14.81 -3.76 -6.38
N VAL A 582 15.96 -3.09 -6.53
CA VAL A 582 16.49 -2.15 -5.55
C VAL A 582 17.05 -0.92 -6.24
N ASP A 583 17.10 0.20 -5.52
CA ASP A 583 17.75 1.42 -5.99
C ASP A 583 19.27 1.36 -5.89
N ALA A 584 19.94 2.40 -6.40
CA ALA A 584 21.38 2.57 -6.22
C ALA A 584 21.72 2.79 -4.73
N PRO A 585 22.84 2.25 -4.22
CA PRO A 585 23.14 2.35 -2.81
C PRO A 585 23.45 3.77 -2.36
N VAL A 586 22.88 4.15 -1.22
CA VAL A 586 23.13 5.43 -0.56
C VAL A 586 24.05 5.20 0.64
N THR A 587 25.05 6.07 0.80
CA THR A 587 25.91 6.05 2.00
C THR A 587 25.22 6.82 3.11
N GLN A 588 24.89 6.12 4.20
CA GLN A 588 24.17 6.70 5.33
C GLN A 588 25.10 7.19 6.42
N TRP A 589 26.18 6.44 6.66
CA TRP A 589 27.11 6.74 7.74
C TRP A 589 28.53 6.34 7.35
N THR A 590 29.51 7.04 7.90
CA THR A 590 30.92 6.68 7.84
C THR A 590 31.54 6.96 9.20
N SER A 591 32.22 5.97 9.77
CA SER A 591 32.83 6.09 11.09
C SER A 591 33.98 7.09 11.12
N GLY A 592 34.67 7.27 9.98
CA GLY A 592 35.96 7.92 9.92
C GLY A 592 37.10 6.95 10.30
N ALA A 593 38.32 7.29 9.88
CA ALA A 593 39.49 6.44 10.07
C ALA A 593 39.89 6.31 11.54
N GLY A 594 40.27 5.09 11.95
CA GLY A 594 40.68 4.75 13.32
C GLY A 594 39.54 4.44 14.28
N ASN A 595 38.28 4.57 13.86
CA ASN A 595 37.13 4.52 14.78
C ASN A 595 36.46 3.16 14.85
N TRP A 596 36.33 2.43 13.72
CA TRP A 596 35.58 1.17 13.69
C TRP A 596 36.26 0.10 12.84
N ASN A 597 36.38 -1.11 13.39
CA ASN A 597 36.83 -2.30 12.68
C ASN A 597 35.70 -3.31 12.45
N LEU A 598 35.50 -3.71 11.20
CA LEU A 598 34.44 -4.65 10.83
C LEU A 598 34.57 -5.99 11.57
N ALA A 599 35.80 -6.47 11.77
CA ALA A 599 36.06 -7.75 12.44
C ALA A 599 35.66 -7.75 13.93
N GLN A 600 35.67 -6.57 14.57
CA GLN A 600 35.30 -6.40 15.98
C GLN A 600 33.81 -6.11 16.18
N SER A 601 33.06 -5.90 15.09
CA SER A 601 31.64 -5.54 15.14
C SER A 601 30.72 -6.71 14.78
N GLN A 602 29.50 -6.77 15.31
CA GLN A 602 28.41 -7.61 14.78
C GLN A 602 27.22 -6.70 14.52
N TRP A 603 26.39 -7.02 13.53
CA TRP A 603 25.30 -6.15 13.06
C TRP A 603 24.02 -6.95 12.90
N THR A 604 22.92 -6.39 13.37
CA THR A 604 21.54 -6.84 13.11
C THR A 604 20.63 -5.61 12.96
N ALA A 605 19.40 -5.83 12.54
CA ALA A 605 18.44 -4.79 12.23
C ALA A 605 17.05 -5.21 12.75
N GLY A 606 16.31 -4.26 13.30
CA GLY A 606 14.97 -4.46 13.86
C GLY A 606 14.34 -3.12 14.24
N ASP A 607 13.02 -3.03 14.30
CA ASP A 607 12.28 -1.86 14.80
C ASP A 607 12.37 -1.81 16.34
N TYR A 608 13.51 -1.35 16.85
CA TYR A 608 13.82 -1.39 18.28
C TYR A 608 13.12 -0.28 19.10
N ASP A 609 12.43 0.68 18.48
CA ASP A 609 11.60 1.66 19.19
C ASP A 609 10.11 1.60 18.89
N GLY A 610 9.69 0.82 17.90
CA GLY A 610 8.32 0.64 17.49
C GLY A 610 7.79 1.83 16.71
N ASP A 611 8.62 2.52 15.92
CA ASP A 611 8.21 3.63 15.05
C ASP A 611 7.74 3.16 13.65
N GLY A 612 7.87 1.86 13.37
CA GLY A 612 7.51 1.23 12.10
C GLY A 612 8.63 1.24 11.07
N ARG A 613 9.83 1.77 11.40
CA ARG A 613 11.04 1.63 10.60
C ARG A 613 12.04 0.73 11.32
N THR A 614 12.85 0.07 10.51
CA THR A 614 13.90 -0.79 11.02
C THR A 614 15.14 0.03 11.37
N ASP A 615 15.65 -0.16 12.57
CA ASP A 615 16.89 0.46 13.05
C ASP A 615 18.10 -0.45 12.85
N LEU A 616 19.29 0.09 13.11
CA LEU A 616 20.52 -0.72 13.19
C LEU A 616 20.92 -0.94 14.63
N PHE A 617 21.35 -2.17 14.92
CA PHE A 617 21.99 -2.54 16.16
C PHE A 617 23.36 -3.15 15.90
N ALA A 618 24.36 -2.72 16.66
CA ALA A 618 25.69 -3.33 16.58
C ALA A 618 26.30 -3.58 17.96
N THR A 619 26.99 -4.71 18.09
CA THR A 619 27.95 -4.93 19.17
C THR A 619 29.35 -4.61 18.66
N TYR A 620 30.21 -4.04 19.52
CA TYR A 620 31.62 -3.78 19.21
C TYR A 620 32.52 -4.22 20.36
N GLY A 621 33.44 -5.14 20.08
CA GLY A 621 34.42 -5.64 21.06
C GLY A 621 35.71 -4.83 21.04
N TYR A 622 36.10 -4.25 22.18
CA TYR A 622 37.32 -3.45 22.32
C TYR A 622 38.57 -4.30 22.67
N GLY A 623 38.43 -5.63 22.70
CA GLY A 623 39.44 -6.54 23.21
C GLY A 623 39.22 -6.84 24.71
N GLY A 624 39.71 -7.98 25.18
CA GLY A 624 39.34 -8.49 26.51
C GLY A 624 37.86 -8.89 26.57
N SER A 625 37.18 -8.56 27.68
CA SER A 625 35.74 -8.80 27.87
C SER A 625 34.88 -7.54 27.74
N ASP A 626 35.43 -6.45 27.19
CA ASP A 626 34.70 -5.19 27.00
C ASP A 626 34.01 -5.12 25.63
N THR A 627 32.69 -4.91 25.69
CA THR A 627 31.79 -4.80 24.54
C THR A 627 30.88 -3.60 24.73
N ASN A 628 30.75 -2.76 23.71
CA ASN A 628 29.68 -1.77 23.66
C ASN A 628 28.58 -2.20 22.69
N VAL A 629 27.38 -1.72 22.96
CA VAL A 629 26.21 -1.81 22.08
C VAL A 629 25.90 -0.42 21.55
N PHE A 630 25.64 -0.36 20.25
CA PHE A 630 25.26 0.83 19.52
C PHE A 630 23.91 0.61 18.85
N ARG A 631 23.12 1.67 18.77
CA ARG A 631 21.89 1.72 17.98
C ARG A 631 21.87 2.99 17.15
N TRP A 632 21.42 2.87 15.91
CA TRP A 632 21.10 3.99 15.02
C TRP A 632 19.61 3.97 14.71
N HIS A 633 18.94 5.09 14.93
CA HIS A 633 17.52 5.29 14.65
C HIS A 633 17.32 5.58 13.15
N ALA A 634 16.39 4.87 12.51
CA ALA A 634 15.99 5.14 11.13
C ALA A 634 15.05 6.35 11.04
N ASN A 635 15.41 7.36 10.27
CA ASN A 635 14.63 8.60 10.14
C ASN A 635 13.71 8.56 8.91
N ALA A 636 12.82 9.54 8.82
CA ALA A 636 11.82 9.62 7.75
C ALA A 636 12.35 9.83 6.33
N ALA A 637 13.65 10.06 6.16
CA ALA A 637 14.29 10.13 4.86
C ALA A 637 14.96 8.81 4.45
N GLY A 638 14.78 7.71 5.21
CA GLY A 638 15.47 6.43 4.98
C GLY A 638 16.94 6.46 5.34
N GLY A 639 17.34 7.40 6.20
CA GLY A 639 18.70 7.50 6.74
C GLY A 639 18.77 7.20 8.22
N PHE A 640 19.97 7.27 8.80
CA PHE A 640 20.19 6.98 10.21
C PHE A 640 20.65 8.22 10.98
N ASP A 641 20.27 8.30 12.26
CA ASP A 641 20.80 9.31 13.17
C ASP A 641 22.28 9.04 13.56
N GLY A 642 22.82 9.84 14.50
CA GLY A 642 24.20 9.71 14.94
C GLY A 642 24.46 8.47 15.80
N GLU A 643 25.69 7.94 15.74
CA GLU A 643 26.09 6.80 16.57
C GLU A 643 25.98 7.12 18.08
N GLY A 644 25.39 6.21 18.85
CA GLY A 644 25.30 6.35 20.31
C GLY A 644 25.52 5.03 21.03
N VAL A 645 26.43 5.02 22.00
CA VAL A 645 26.58 3.89 22.93
C VAL A 645 25.31 3.81 23.78
N LYS A 646 24.59 2.69 23.68
CA LYS A 646 23.39 2.43 24.48
C LYS A 646 23.69 1.59 25.71
N TRP A 647 24.71 0.74 25.63
CA TRP A 647 25.15 -0.09 26.75
C TRP A 647 26.63 -0.45 26.65
N SER A 648 27.29 -0.65 27.79
CA SER A 648 28.67 -1.09 27.91
C SER A 648 28.75 -2.27 28.87
N SER A 649 29.48 -3.31 28.47
CA SER A 649 29.57 -4.54 29.26
C SER A 649 30.38 -4.40 30.54
N ASN A 650 31.37 -3.51 30.58
CA ASN A 650 32.32 -3.37 31.69
C ASN A 650 32.86 -4.75 32.14
N GLY A 651 33.26 -5.57 31.18
CA GLY A 651 33.80 -6.91 31.38
C GLY A 651 32.79 -8.05 31.57
N THR A 652 31.47 -7.78 31.61
CA THR A 652 30.44 -8.80 31.88
C THR A 652 29.95 -9.58 30.67
N PHE A 653 30.28 -9.12 29.46
CA PHE A 653 29.86 -9.73 28.20
C PHE A 653 30.93 -9.52 27.14
N ASN A 654 31.33 -10.61 26.47
CA ASN A 654 32.31 -10.58 25.41
C ASN A 654 31.69 -10.94 24.05
N ALA A 655 31.59 -9.97 23.14
CA ALA A 655 31.08 -10.18 21.78
C ALA A 655 31.87 -11.23 20.98
N ALA A 656 33.14 -11.49 21.32
CA ALA A 656 33.93 -12.53 20.65
C ALA A 656 33.45 -13.96 20.99
N GLN A 657 32.68 -14.14 22.07
CA GLN A 657 32.07 -15.40 22.47
C GLN A 657 30.63 -15.55 21.99
N SER A 658 30.11 -14.56 21.25
CA SER A 658 28.70 -14.52 20.88
C SER A 658 28.48 -14.53 19.37
N THR A 659 27.28 -14.96 18.98
CA THR A 659 26.74 -14.73 17.63
C THR A 659 25.41 -13.99 17.78
N LEU A 660 25.40 -12.73 17.35
CA LEU A 660 24.24 -11.85 17.31
C LEU A 660 23.23 -12.32 16.25
N PHE A 661 21.95 -12.21 16.56
CA PHE A 661 20.82 -12.38 15.66
C PHE A 661 19.79 -11.29 15.94
#